data_AF-A0A7G3BIL8-F1
#
_entry.id   AF-A0A7G3BIL8-F1
#
_cell.length_a   1.000
_cell.length_b   1.000
_cell.length_c   1.000
_cell.angle_alpha   90.00
_cell.angle_beta   90.00
_cell.angle_gamma   90.00
#
_symmetry.space_group_name_H-M   'P 1'
#
loop_
_entity.id
_entity.type
_entity.pdbx_description
1 polymer ?
#
loop_
_entity_poly.entity_id
_entity_poly.type
_entity_poly.pdbx_seq_one_letter_code
_entity_poly.pdbx_strand_id
1 'polypeptide(L)'
;MTNILFLHDTSLSTPRGAELTINQLISHPSSNKFQLTLDNLKNISVTKKSIHWAQLVVVCSTSRCRYEIELIEFLLSIKQPYVKIEFDYNFCLRRNILCTVDRKISSCCDTKKFHLYRKLFAKAKLNIFQSPKHYQSHYEFYGEAISNYSIKPPTVSVEDLQPSKFKDEDNIPFFGDLNFLKGGKAYVAYAKAHPDKTFPVYGKNQLREPLPENISFHEPVSNKEVLRILGQTKTFICQPVWPEPSGRLAAEAFLSGCNILGNDRIGTFSFDFYPDNKPKAIEEMKAALHDFWLEVEAILNTNKQPQEISLGQVLVYKSYGGLGDIFFAIPAINKLASVSSSLSFAVAPRLVSFFSKHLKNINIMNEEVARLKEDNFDHIFELGNYPAFRGYDLPHALKYPTHKKVKQHAIQHYIDTVSKLHISIDNSYKEYPFFKQQKTKGRKYFTVHHGAGFLLKIWPTKKYAQLIETLAKLFPYLDCKIIMGPNDPAIEPYFSKPMSHISYITGDMNEVGEALSGALFHIGNDAGITHVAGAYNIPTVGIYGPTGPGSWGNFAQYNELIWGKKGVCNVRCNYDVILNCEHKICLNSVTVNRVLEALYKVLQKAYSNEKSILKTNPQAILDFGKNDCLIKLYDNEFLLEYHNKNMKLQVETLLKKECLMDSKDDNMKLVLDVLIQQQVVFYIPNFQKHNNATCQEIETKTLKNSINTQRN
;
A
#
# COMPACT_ATOMS: atom_id res chain seq x y z
N MET A 1 12.84 -35.40 21.35
CA MET A 1 11.50 -34.76 21.42
C MET A 1 11.43 -33.70 20.33
N THR A 2 10.26 -33.44 19.77
CA THR A 2 10.09 -32.36 18.78
C THR A 2 10.29 -31.01 19.45
N ASN A 3 11.16 -30.17 18.90
CA ASN A 3 11.46 -28.83 19.39
C ASN A 3 10.44 -27.83 18.86
N ILE A 4 9.74 -27.16 19.78
CA ILE A 4 8.74 -26.13 19.48
C ILE A 4 9.21 -24.81 20.08
N LEU A 5 9.31 -23.77 19.25
CA LEU A 5 9.75 -22.45 19.65
C LEU A 5 8.57 -21.50 19.79
N PHE A 6 8.38 -20.91 20.97
CA PHE A 6 7.44 -19.82 21.19
C PHE A 6 8.15 -18.47 21.00
N LEU A 7 7.61 -17.63 20.11
CA LEU A 7 8.04 -16.26 19.89
C LEU A 7 7.05 -15.28 20.52
N HIS A 8 7.52 -14.43 21.42
CA HIS A 8 6.70 -13.44 22.10
C HIS A 8 7.49 -12.16 22.42
N ASP A 9 6.84 -10.99 22.33
CA ASP A 9 7.47 -9.69 22.50
C ASP A 9 7.45 -9.15 23.94
N THR A 10 6.92 -9.89 24.91
CA THR A 10 6.94 -9.52 26.33
C THR A 10 7.44 -10.63 27.25
N SER A 11 8.04 -10.22 28.37
CA SER A 11 8.48 -11.13 29.43
C SER A 11 7.29 -11.76 30.13
N LEU A 12 7.33 -13.07 30.30
CA LEU A 12 6.31 -13.83 31.02
C LEU A 12 6.39 -13.69 32.56
N SER A 13 7.30 -12.86 33.07
CA SER A 13 7.56 -12.66 34.51
C SER A 13 6.48 -11.87 35.26
N THR A 14 5.66 -11.08 34.56
CA THR A 14 4.54 -10.32 35.16
C THR A 14 3.28 -10.45 34.29
N PRO A 15 2.68 -11.66 34.22
CA PRO A 15 1.78 -12.01 33.13
C PRO A 15 0.38 -11.38 33.28
N ARG A 16 -0.15 -10.79 32.20
CA ARG A 16 -1.53 -10.28 32.12
C ARG A 16 -2.18 -10.57 30.77
N GLY A 17 -3.25 -11.35 30.73
CA GLY A 17 -3.96 -11.63 29.47
C GLY A 17 -3.18 -12.60 28.57
N ALA A 18 -2.50 -12.09 27.54
CA ALA A 18 -1.77 -12.93 26.57
C ALA A 18 -0.60 -13.69 27.22
N GLU A 19 0.19 -13.03 28.08
CA GLU A 19 1.29 -13.67 28.80
C GLU A 19 0.79 -14.81 29.72
N LEU A 20 -0.39 -14.65 30.34
CA LEU A 20 -1.00 -15.71 31.16
C LEU A 20 -1.37 -16.91 30.30
N THR A 21 -1.98 -16.67 29.13
CA THR A 21 -2.36 -17.71 28.18
C THR A 21 -1.15 -18.49 27.70
N ILE A 22 -0.07 -17.79 27.32
CA ILE A 22 1.18 -18.42 26.88
C ILE A 22 1.81 -19.24 28.00
N ASN A 23 1.85 -18.71 29.23
CA ASN A 23 2.34 -19.46 30.39
C ASN A 23 1.53 -20.73 30.65
N GLN A 24 0.20 -20.66 30.56
CA GLN A 24 -0.70 -21.80 30.73
C GLN A 24 -0.48 -22.84 29.62
N LEU A 25 -0.31 -22.42 28.37
CA LEU A 25 0.00 -23.33 27.25
C LEU A 25 1.31 -24.08 27.47
N ILE A 26 2.38 -23.35 27.82
CA ILE A 26 3.72 -23.94 28.03
C ILE A 26 3.71 -24.91 29.21
N SER A 27 3.00 -24.58 30.30
CA SER A 27 2.98 -25.37 31.54
C SER A 27 1.95 -26.51 31.53
N HIS A 28 1.11 -26.63 30.49
CA HIS A 28 0.05 -27.63 30.44
C HIS A 28 0.62 -29.05 30.27
N PRO A 29 0.10 -30.10 30.95
CA PRO A 29 0.64 -31.46 30.85
C PRO A 29 0.73 -32.03 29.43
N SER A 30 -0.17 -31.63 28.52
CA SER A 30 -0.12 -32.01 27.10
C SER A 30 1.15 -31.56 26.37
N SER A 31 1.90 -30.59 26.92
CA SER A 31 3.13 -30.07 26.33
C SER A 31 4.36 -30.95 26.62
N ASN A 32 4.31 -31.82 27.65
CA ASN A 32 5.45 -32.61 28.16
C ASN A 32 6.11 -33.55 27.13
N LYS A 33 5.42 -33.83 26.02
CA LYS A 33 5.92 -34.63 24.89
C LYS A 33 6.82 -33.85 23.93
N PHE A 34 6.92 -32.53 24.10
CA PHE A 34 7.70 -31.62 23.26
C PHE A 34 8.83 -30.97 24.06
N GLN A 35 9.90 -30.61 23.36
CA GLN A 35 10.93 -29.74 23.91
C GLN A 35 10.54 -28.30 23.61
N LEU A 36 10.21 -27.51 24.63
CA LEU A 36 9.76 -26.14 24.45
C LEU A 36 10.91 -25.15 24.65
N THR A 37 11.05 -24.21 23.72
CA THR A 37 11.96 -23.07 23.86
C THR A 37 11.16 -21.77 23.78
N LEU A 38 11.51 -20.79 24.61
CA LEU A 38 10.91 -19.46 24.59
C LEU A 38 11.94 -18.42 24.14
N ASP A 39 11.59 -17.62 23.14
CA ASP A 39 12.36 -16.43 22.75
C ASP A 39 11.50 -15.17 22.92
N ASN A 40 11.99 -14.27 23.76
CA ASN A 40 11.36 -13.00 24.10
C ASN A 40 11.70 -11.87 23.09
N LEU A 41 12.17 -12.23 21.89
CA LEU A 41 12.47 -11.33 20.78
C LEU A 41 13.44 -10.20 21.14
N LYS A 42 14.49 -10.51 21.91
CA LYS A 42 15.51 -9.53 22.32
C LYS A 42 16.64 -9.34 21.30
N ASN A 43 16.97 -10.35 20.49
CA ASN A 43 18.08 -10.31 19.54
C ASN A 43 17.78 -11.10 18.26
N ILE A 44 17.68 -10.42 17.11
CA ILE A 44 17.30 -11.03 15.84
C ILE A 44 18.24 -12.17 15.40
N SER A 45 19.55 -12.07 15.66
CA SER A 45 20.51 -13.10 15.26
C SER A 45 20.31 -14.39 16.06
N VAL A 46 19.97 -14.27 17.35
CA VAL A 46 19.62 -15.42 18.20
C VAL A 46 18.25 -15.99 17.80
N THR A 47 17.28 -15.13 17.52
CA THR A 47 15.94 -15.52 17.08
C THR A 47 15.97 -16.28 15.76
N LYS A 48 16.72 -15.81 14.75
CA LYS A 48 16.89 -16.50 13.46
C LYS A 48 17.49 -17.90 13.63
N LYS A 49 18.50 -18.05 14.49
CA LYS A 49 19.10 -19.37 14.81
C LYS A 49 18.09 -20.29 15.48
N SER A 50 17.36 -19.79 16.47
CA SER A 50 16.35 -20.55 17.21
C SER A 50 15.23 -21.03 16.29
N ILE A 51 14.77 -20.17 15.39
CA ILE A 51 13.77 -20.52 14.37
C ILE A 51 14.26 -21.66 13.48
N HIS A 52 15.52 -21.63 13.02
CA HIS A 52 16.07 -22.71 12.19
C HIS A 52 16.12 -24.06 12.90
N TRP A 53 16.34 -24.06 14.20
CA TRP A 53 16.42 -25.27 15.03
C TRP A 53 15.05 -25.80 15.46
N ALA A 54 13.99 -25.01 15.30
CA ALA A 54 12.63 -25.41 15.65
C ALA A 54 12.02 -26.27 14.53
N GLN A 55 11.32 -27.34 14.92
CA GLN A 55 10.48 -28.11 14.00
C GLN A 55 9.12 -27.45 13.78
N LEU A 56 8.66 -26.64 14.74
CA LEU A 56 7.49 -25.78 14.63
C LEU A 56 7.73 -24.48 15.40
N VAL A 57 7.29 -23.36 14.83
CA VAL A 57 7.32 -22.06 15.52
C VAL A 57 5.89 -21.66 15.91
N VAL A 58 5.68 -21.26 17.16
CA VAL A 58 4.44 -20.63 17.63
C VAL A 58 4.69 -19.12 17.71
N VAL A 59 4.12 -18.38 16.77
CA VAL A 59 4.23 -16.92 16.68
C VAL A 59 3.05 -16.33 17.45
N CYS A 60 3.30 -15.72 18.61
CA CYS A 60 2.28 -15.06 19.41
C CYS A 60 2.19 -13.57 19.02
N SER A 61 2.70 -12.69 19.87
CA SER A 61 2.75 -11.25 19.66
C SER A 61 4.16 -10.81 19.24
N THR A 62 4.26 -10.04 18.17
CA THR A 62 5.53 -9.49 17.66
C THR A 62 5.52 -7.97 17.53
N SER A 63 4.40 -7.31 17.82
CA SER A 63 4.19 -5.88 17.50
C SER A 63 5.00 -4.90 18.34
N ARG A 64 5.55 -5.33 19.48
CA ARG A 64 6.50 -4.55 20.30
C ARG A 64 7.96 -4.89 19.98
N CYS A 65 8.22 -5.83 19.08
CA CYS A 65 9.56 -6.19 18.64
C CYS A 65 10.16 -5.07 17.77
N ARG A 66 11.37 -4.61 18.10
CA ARG A 66 12.07 -3.54 17.35
C ARG A 66 12.42 -3.93 15.91
N TYR A 67 12.49 -5.22 15.63
CA TYR A 67 12.81 -5.78 14.31
C TYR A 67 11.65 -6.63 13.77
N GLU A 68 10.40 -6.33 14.16
CA GLU A 68 9.19 -7.07 13.76
C GLU A 68 9.12 -7.33 12.25
N ILE A 69 9.37 -6.31 11.44
CA ILE A 69 9.29 -6.40 9.97
C ILE A 69 10.34 -7.39 9.44
N GLU A 70 11.58 -7.30 9.92
CA GLU A 70 12.67 -8.21 9.53
C GLU A 70 12.37 -9.65 9.98
N LEU A 71 11.79 -9.83 11.18
CA LEU A 71 11.38 -11.13 11.70
C LEU A 71 10.30 -11.77 10.81
N ILE A 72 9.26 -11.02 10.43
CA ILE A 72 8.19 -11.53 9.57
C ILE A 72 8.72 -11.84 8.17
N GLU A 73 9.56 -10.97 7.59
CA GLU A 73 10.22 -11.24 6.30
C GLU A 73 11.06 -12.52 6.36
N PHE A 74 11.78 -12.74 7.47
CA PHE A 74 12.54 -13.95 7.69
C PHE A 74 11.64 -15.19 7.79
N LEU A 75 10.60 -15.18 8.64
CA LEU A 75 9.62 -16.26 8.75
C LEU A 75 8.97 -16.62 7.42
N LEU A 76 8.70 -15.62 6.58
CA LEU A 76 8.09 -15.81 5.25
C LEU A 76 9.05 -16.33 4.18
N SER A 77 10.36 -16.23 4.41
CA SER A 77 11.41 -16.67 3.47
C SER A 77 11.91 -18.10 3.74
N ILE A 78 11.70 -18.63 4.94
CA ILE A 78 12.07 -19.99 5.34
C ILE A 78 10.92 -20.99 5.16
N LYS A 79 11.21 -22.29 5.30
CA LYS A 79 10.22 -23.38 5.14
C LYS A 79 9.65 -23.92 6.45
N GLN A 80 10.20 -23.51 7.60
CA GLN A 80 9.74 -23.95 8.91
C GLN A 80 8.25 -23.65 9.08
N PRO A 81 7.42 -24.65 9.46
CA PRO A 81 6.01 -24.41 9.69
C PRO A 81 5.83 -23.55 10.94
N TYR A 82 4.75 -22.77 10.96
CA TYR A 82 4.39 -22.00 12.14
C TYR A 82 2.89 -21.94 12.38
N VAL A 83 2.52 -21.84 13.64
CA VAL A 83 1.18 -21.51 14.13
C VAL A 83 1.19 -20.05 14.55
N LYS A 84 0.17 -19.28 14.15
CA LYS A 84 0.03 -17.88 14.55
C LYS A 84 -1.07 -17.77 15.59
N ILE A 85 -0.72 -17.47 16.83
CA ILE A 85 -1.70 -17.09 17.85
C ILE A 85 -1.86 -15.58 17.82
N GLU A 86 -3.04 -15.11 17.46
CA GLU A 86 -3.34 -13.69 17.42
C GLU A 86 -4.04 -13.26 18.71
N PHE A 87 -3.34 -12.44 19.49
CA PHE A 87 -3.83 -11.89 20.76
C PHE A 87 -4.33 -10.45 20.63
N ASP A 88 -4.04 -9.80 19.50
CA ASP A 88 -4.31 -8.39 19.26
C ASP A 88 -4.47 -8.12 17.75
N TYR A 89 -4.77 -6.89 17.36
CA TYR A 89 -4.75 -6.48 15.95
C TYR A 89 -3.33 -6.10 15.54
N ASN A 90 -2.43 -7.08 15.62
CA ASN A 90 -1.00 -6.81 15.54
C ASN A 90 -0.58 -6.15 14.23
N PHE A 91 -1.29 -6.36 13.12
CA PHE A 91 -1.10 -5.67 11.85
C PHE A 91 -1.35 -4.14 11.89
N CYS A 92 -2.17 -3.68 12.84
CA CYS A 92 -2.53 -2.28 13.02
C CYS A 92 -1.45 -1.55 13.82
N LEU A 93 -1.05 -0.36 13.38
CA LEU A 93 -0.07 0.47 14.10
C LEU A 93 -0.49 0.77 15.55
N ARG A 94 -1.80 0.91 15.78
CA ARG A 94 -2.39 1.19 17.10
C ARG A 94 -2.82 -0.07 17.87
N ARG A 95 -2.74 -1.25 17.24
CA ARG A 95 -3.18 -2.53 17.82
C ARG A 95 -4.58 -2.52 18.42
N ASN A 96 -5.55 -1.90 17.72
CA ASN A 96 -6.92 -1.80 18.26
C ASN A 96 -8.01 -1.55 17.23
N ILE A 97 -7.67 -1.50 15.93
CA ILE A 97 -8.59 -1.24 14.81
C ILE A 97 -9.65 -0.15 15.08
N LEU A 98 -9.32 0.91 15.82
CA LEU A 98 -10.29 1.96 16.18
C LEU A 98 -10.93 2.62 14.95
N CYS A 99 -10.31 2.53 13.77
CA CYS A 99 -10.89 2.96 12.50
C CYS A 99 -12.16 2.22 12.08
N THR A 100 -12.49 1.10 12.72
CA THR A 100 -13.75 0.36 12.52
C THR A 100 -14.90 0.92 13.36
N VAL A 101 -14.60 1.64 14.44
CA VAL A 101 -15.59 2.21 15.36
C VAL A 101 -15.66 3.74 15.30
N ASP A 102 -14.56 4.42 14.97
CA ASP A 102 -14.51 5.88 14.81
C ASP A 102 -14.19 6.28 13.36
N ARG A 103 -15.20 6.83 12.68
CA ARG A 103 -15.11 7.29 11.29
C ARG A 103 -14.11 8.44 11.08
N LYS A 104 -13.71 9.15 12.14
CA LYS A 104 -12.69 10.21 12.05
C LYS A 104 -11.28 9.65 11.84
N ILE A 105 -11.06 8.39 12.20
CA ILE A 105 -9.77 7.71 12.02
C ILE A 105 -9.70 7.15 10.60
N SER A 106 -9.22 8.00 9.68
CA SER A 106 -9.12 7.65 8.27
C SER A 106 -7.83 6.91 7.96
N SER A 107 -6.64 7.42 8.30
CA SER A 107 -5.34 6.81 7.99
C SER A 107 -4.63 6.34 9.27
N CYS A 108 -4.56 5.02 9.51
CA CYS A 108 -3.97 4.49 10.75
C CYS A 108 -3.05 3.28 10.59
N CYS A 109 -3.00 2.64 9.42
CA CYS A 109 -2.19 1.43 9.22
C CYS A 109 -0.84 1.74 8.60
N ASP A 110 0.18 0.97 9.00
CA ASP A 110 1.45 0.90 8.27
C ASP A 110 1.26 -0.01 7.05
N THR A 111 1.55 0.52 5.86
CA THR A 111 1.32 -0.18 4.59
C THR A 111 2.14 -1.47 4.50
N LYS A 112 3.44 -1.41 4.83
CA LYS A 112 4.34 -2.57 4.73
C LYS A 112 3.89 -3.65 5.71
N LYS A 113 3.57 -3.26 6.94
CA LYS A 113 3.08 -4.15 7.98
C LYS A 113 1.77 -4.82 7.60
N PHE A 114 0.79 -4.06 7.10
CA PHE A 114 -0.49 -4.60 6.65
C PHE A 114 -0.31 -5.71 5.61
N HIS A 115 0.57 -5.49 4.62
CA HIS A 115 0.80 -6.47 3.56
C HIS A 115 1.57 -7.71 4.03
N LEU A 116 2.55 -7.55 4.92
CA LEU A 116 3.30 -8.66 5.51
C LEU A 116 2.42 -9.55 6.37
N TYR A 117 1.53 -8.96 7.19
CA TYR A 117 0.61 -9.74 8.04
C TYR A 117 -0.37 -10.59 7.23
N ARG A 118 -0.87 -10.10 6.09
CA ARG A 118 -1.67 -10.94 5.20
C ARG A 118 -0.93 -12.22 4.81
N LYS A 119 0.35 -12.08 4.40
CA LYS A 119 1.17 -13.23 3.99
C LYS A 119 1.50 -14.14 5.17
N LEU A 120 1.71 -13.57 6.35
CA LEU A 120 1.94 -14.31 7.59
C LEU A 120 0.71 -15.17 7.95
N PHE A 121 -0.49 -14.60 7.87
CA PHE A 121 -1.72 -15.35 8.10
C PHE A 121 -1.92 -16.46 7.05
N ALA A 122 -1.76 -16.14 5.76
CA ALA A 122 -2.00 -17.08 4.66
C ALA A 122 -1.04 -18.28 4.67
N LYS A 123 0.20 -18.10 5.18
CA LYS A 123 1.21 -19.16 5.24
C LYS A 123 1.23 -19.91 6.59
N ALA A 124 0.47 -19.46 7.59
CA ALA A 124 0.40 -20.16 8.87
C ALA A 124 -0.27 -21.54 8.69
N LYS A 125 0.26 -22.55 9.40
CA LYS A 125 -0.35 -23.89 9.47
C LYS A 125 -1.65 -23.89 10.28
N LEU A 126 -1.84 -22.90 11.14
CA LEU A 126 -3.06 -22.63 11.87
C LEU A 126 -3.01 -21.19 12.38
N ASN A 127 -4.13 -20.48 12.27
CA ASN A 127 -4.33 -19.17 12.89
C ASN A 127 -5.26 -19.30 14.09
N ILE A 128 -4.89 -18.79 15.26
CA ILE A 128 -5.68 -18.90 16.48
C ILE A 128 -6.18 -17.53 16.90
N PHE A 129 -7.50 -17.38 17.05
CA PHE A 129 -8.15 -16.15 17.46
C PHE A 129 -8.81 -16.29 18.83
N GLN A 130 -8.81 -15.21 19.60
CA GLN A 130 -9.32 -15.19 20.98
C GLN A 130 -10.85 -15.15 21.13
N SER A 131 -11.59 -14.94 20.04
CA SER A 131 -13.05 -14.94 20.01
C SER A 131 -13.62 -14.92 18.59
N PRO A 132 -14.91 -15.26 18.39
CA PRO A 132 -15.58 -15.11 17.10
C PRO A 132 -15.53 -13.69 16.53
N LYS A 133 -15.77 -12.66 17.35
CA LYS A 133 -15.70 -11.25 16.90
C LYS A 133 -14.28 -10.81 16.55
N HIS A 134 -13.27 -11.34 17.24
CA HIS A 134 -11.87 -11.08 16.92
C HIS A 134 -11.47 -11.70 15.57
N TYR A 135 -11.89 -12.94 15.30
CA TYR A 135 -11.75 -13.59 14.00
C TYR A 135 -12.46 -12.78 12.90
N GLN A 136 -13.74 -12.46 13.11
CA GLN A 136 -14.56 -11.70 12.15
C GLN A 136 -13.89 -10.37 11.77
N SER A 137 -13.38 -9.65 12.77
CA SER A 137 -12.66 -8.40 12.54
C SER A 137 -11.42 -8.60 11.66
N HIS A 138 -10.65 -9.68 11.84
CA HIS A 138 -9.51 -9.99 10.98
C HIS A 138 -9.95 -10.47 9.59
N TYR A 139 -11.04 -11.24 9.48
CA TYR A 139 -11.58 -11.73 8.22
C TYR A 139 -12.03 -10.56 7.33
N GLU A 140 -12.60 -9.51 7.93
CA GLU A 140 -12.95 -8.28 7.22
C GLU A 140 -11.73 -7.59 6.54
N PHE A 141 -10.53 -7.71 7.11
CA PHE A 141 -9.31 -7.18 6.52
C PHE A 141 -8.63 -8.14 5.54
N TYR A 142 -8.60 -9.44 5.86
CA TYR A 142 -7.72 -10.41 5.20
C TYR A 142 -8.43 -11.55 4.46
N GLY A 143 -9.72 -11.77 4.70
CA GLY A 143 -10.53 -12.81 4.05
C GLY A 143 -9.89 -14.20 4.13
N GLU A 144 -9.81 -14.88 2.98
CA GLU A 144 -9.28 -16.24 2.86
C GLU A 144 -7.83 -16.42 3.33
N ALA A 145 -7.06 -15.35 3.53
CA ALA A 145 -5.74 -15.47 4.16
C ALA A 145 -5.80 -16.01 5.61
N ILE A 146 -6.96 -15.97 6.27
CA ILE A 146 -7.13 -16.49 7.64
C ILE A 146 -8.15 -17.64 7.72
N SER A 147 -8.52 -18.28 6.61
CA SER A 147 -9.59 -19.30 6.60
C SER A 147 -9.19 -20.64 7.25
N ASN A 148 -7.89 -20.91 7.39
CA ASN A 148 -7.39 -21.98 8.24
C ASN A 148 -7.18 -21.46 9.67
N TYR A 149 -8.19 -21.63 10.52
CA TYR A 149 -8.20 -21.07 11.87
C TYR A 149 -8.85 -21.98 12.92
N SER A 150 -8.54 -21.68 14.19
CA SER A 150 -9.32 -22.08 15.36
C SER A 150 -9.64 -20.83 16.18
N ILE A 151 -10.81 -20.82 16.81
CA ILE A 151 -11.14 -19.85 17.84
C ILE A 151 -11.00 -20.54 19.20
N LYS A 152 -10.30 -19.92 20.15
CA LYS A 152 -10.17 -20.45 21.51
C LYS A 152 -10.70 -19.42 22.50
N PRO A 153 -11.53 -19.83 23.49
CA PRO A 153 -11.99 -18.94 24.54
C PRO A 153 -10.81 -18.49 25.42
N PRO A 154 -10.99 -17.41 26.20
CA PRO A 154 -9.97 -16.96 27.14
C PRO A 154 -9.60 -18.09 28.12
N THR A 155 -8.31 -18.29 28.39
CA THR A 155 -7.83 -19.32 29.32
C THR A 155 -7.99 -18.88 30.78
N VAL A 156 -9.23 -18.88 31.25
CA VAL A 156 -9.56 -18.63 32.66
C VAL A 156 -9.22 -19.87 33.47
N SER A 157 -8.46 -19.71 34.56
CA SER A 157 -8.25 -20.77 35.55
C SER A 157 -9.53 -20.94 36.36
N VAL A 158 -10.45 -21.79 35.89
CA VAL A 158 -11.78 -21.96 36.50
C VAL A 158 -11.65 -22.43 37.96
N GLU A 159 -10.64 -23.24 38.26
CA GLU A 159 -10.33 -23.77 39.59
C GLU A 159 -9.89 -22.68 40.58
N ASP A 160 -9.34 -21.57 40.09
CA ASP A 160 -8.88 -20.45 40.93
C ASP A 160 -9.99 -19.44 41.25
N LEU A 161 -11.16 -19.56 40.60
CA LEU A 161 -12.30 -18.67 40.83
C LEU A 161 -12.82 -18.84 42.25
N GLN A 162 -13.21 -17.73 42.89
CA GLN A 162 -13.70 -17.71 44.27
C GLN A 162 -15.14 -17.15 44.36
N PRO A 163 -16.13 -17.73 43.65
CA PRO A 163 -17.50 -17.21 43.68
C PRO A 163 -18.06 -17.25 45.11
N SER A 164 -18.52 -16.10 45.59
CA SER A 164 -19.11 -15.94 46.92
C SER A 164 -20.63 -15.96 46.86
N LYS A 165 -21.28 -16.54 47.89
CA LYS A 165 -22.73 -16.42 48.10
C LYS A 165 -23.13 -14.99 48.44
N PHE A 166 -22.28 -14.29 49.19
CA PHE A 166 -22.41 -12.86 49.43
C PHE A 166 -21.98 -12.08 48.18
N LYS A 167 -22.84 -11.16 47.73
CA LYS A 167 -22.58 -10.26 46.61
C LYS A 167 -22.72 -8.81 47.05
N ASP A 168 -21.64 -8.06 46.96
CA ASP A 168 -21.55 -6.63 47.24
C ASP A 168 -22.20 -5.82 46.11
N GLU A 169 -23.25 -5.08 46.44
CA GLU A 169 -24.05 -4.28 45.50
C GLU A 169 -23.60 -2.82 45.40
N ASP A 170 -22.79 -2.37 46.36
CA ASP A 170 -22.40 -0.98 46.56
C ASP A 170 -21.01 -0.71 45.99
N ASN A 171 -20.09 -1.67 46.09
CA ASN A 171 -18.74 -1.56 45.53
C ASN A 171 -18.68 -2.12 44.10
N ILE A 172 -18.42 -1.25 43.13
CA ILE A 172 -18.28 -1.60 41.71
C ILE A 172 -16.81 -1.39 41.30
N PRO A 173 -15.98 -2.44 41.21
CA PRO A 173 -14.54 -2.29 40.97
C PRO A 173 -14.16 -2.09 39.51
N PHE A 174 -13.05 -1.39 39.27
CA PHE A 174 -12.35 -1.31 37.98
C PHE A 174 -10.91 -1.80 38.11
N PHE A 175 -10.48 -2.71 37.24
CA PHE A 175 -9.13 -3.29 37.30
C PHE A 175 -8.19 -2.75 36.21
N GLY A 176 -7.06 -2.19 36.65
CA GLY A 176 -6.06 -1.55 35.80
C GLY A 176 -6.30 -0.06 35.60
N ASP A 177 -5.41 0.58 34.84
CA ASP A 177 -5.46 2.04 34.64
C ASP A 177 -6.77 2.50 34.00
N LEU A 178 -7.44 3.44 34.66
CA LEU A 178 -8.69 4.05 34.21
C LEU A 178 -8.39 4.97 33.03
N ASN A 179 -8.68 4.50 31.81
CA ASN A 179 -8.39 5.20 30.58
C ASN A 179 -9.55 5.11 29.57
N PHE A 180 -9.51 5.98 28.55
CA PHE A 180 -10.55 6.06 27.52
C PHE A 180 -10.80 4.74 26.79
N LEU A 181 -9.74 4.04 26.36
CA LEU A 181 -9.87 2.82 25.56
C LEU A 181 -10.57 1.70 26.34
N LYS A 182 -10.24 1.54 27.62
CA LYS A 182 -10.84 0.52 28.50
C LYS A 182 -12.27 0.86 28.99
N GLY A 183 -12.87 1.95 28.51
CA GLY A 183 -14.22 2.33 28.92
C GLY A 183 -14.28 3.23 30.14
N GLY A 184 -13.17 3.88 30.52
CA GLY A 184 -13.11 4.72 31.72
C GLY A 184 -14.16 5.83 31.75
N LYS A 185 -14.52 6.41 30.59
CA LYS A 185 -15.60 7.41 30.51
C LYS A 185 -16.98 6.85 30.85
N ALA A 186 -17.28 5.63 30.41
CA ALA A 186 -18.53 4.98 30.72
C ALA A 186 -18.61 4.65 32.22
N TYR A 187 -17.50 4.18 32.80
CA TYR A 187 -17.37 3.95 34.23
C TYR A 187 -17.57 5.23 35.06
N VAL A 188 -16.93 6.34 34.67
CA VAL A 188 -17.10 7.66 35.32
C VAL A 188 -18.53 8.18 35.17
N ALA A 189 -19.14 8.04 34.00
CA ALA A 189 -20.53 8.44 33.78
C ALA A 189 -21.49 7.65 34.68
N TYR A 190 -21.26 6.34 34.82
CA TYR A 190 -22.03 5.49 35.71
C TYR A 190 -21.83 5.89 37.18
N ALA A 191 -20.60 6.18 37.60
CA ALA A 191 -20.31 6.64 38.95
C ALA A 191 -20.99 7.96 39.31
N LYS A 192 -21.06 8.91 38.36
CA LYS A 192 -21.80 10.18 38.52
C LYS A 192 -23.30 9.97 38.67
N ALA A 193 -23.85 8.95 38.01
CA ALA A 193 -25.28 8.64 38.08
C ALA A 193 -25.68 7.87 39.36
N HIS A 194 -24.70 7.33 40.11
CA HIS A 194 -24.93 6.52 41.30
C HIS A 194 -24.04 7.02 42.46
N PRO A 195 -24.31 8.21 43.02
CA PRO A 195 -23.50 8.81 44.09
C PRO A 195 -23.57 8.02 45.41
N ASP A 196 -24.58 7.17 45.56
CA ASP A 196 -24.79 6.24 46.68
C ASP A 196 -23.82 5.05 46.67
N LYS A 197 -23.14 4.79 45.54
CA LYS A 197 -22.22 3.66 45.34
C LYS A 197 -20.76 4.08 45.32
N THR A 198 -19.88 3.13 45.56
CA THR A 198 -18.43 3.31 45.59
C THR A 198 -17.75 2.63 44.41
N PHE A 199 -16.73 3.29 43.85
CA PHE A 199 -16.10 2.89 42.60
C PHE A 199 -14.58 2.74 42.75
N PRO A 200 -14.09 1.68 43.42
CA PRO A 200 -12.66 1.46 43.61
C PRO A 200 -11.97 1.11 42.28
N VAL A 201 -10.90 1.84 41.96
CA VAL A 201 -10.05 1.64 40.79
C VAL A 201 -8.70 1.09 41.24
N TYR A 202 -8.38 -0.14 40.84
CA TYR A 202 -7.08 -0.79 41.12
C TYR A 202 -6.09 -0.51 39.99
N GLY A 203 -5.59 0.73 39.93
CA GLY A 203 -4.73 1.25 38.86
C GLY A 203 -4.60 2.76 38.92
N LYS A 204 -3.97 3.36 37.90
CA LYS A 204 -3.77 4.81 37.83
C LYS A 204 -4.88 5.53 37.08
N ASN A 205 -5.13 6.79 37.44
CA ASN A 205 -5.96 7.68 36.61
C ASN A 205 -5.20 8.07 35.34
N GLN A 206 -5.77 7.77 34.18
CA GLN A 206 -5.27 8.22 32.87
C GLN A 206 -6.32 9.02 32.10
N LEU A 207 -7.44 9.36 32.75
CA LEU A 207 -8.45 10.27 32.20
C LEU A 207 -8.05 11.72 32.48
N ARG A 208 -8.23 12.58 31.47
CA ARG A 208 -7.96 14.02 31.57
C ARG A 208 -9.27 14.79 31.81
N GLU A 209 -10.08 14.34 32.78
CA GLU A 209 -11.35 14.95 33.13
C GLU A 209 -11.62 14.87 34.65
N PRO A 210 -12.41 15.78 35.23
CA PRO A 210 -12.79 15.72 36.64
C PRO A 210 -13.57 14.45 36.98
N LEU A 211 -13.15 13.80 38.07
CA LEU A 211 -13.75 12.58 38.58
C LEU A 211 -14.69 12.89 39.77
N PRO A 212 -15.80 12.16 39.93
CA PRO A 212 -16.65 12.28 41.11
C PRO A 212 -15.94 11.74 42.37
N GLU A 213 -16.32 12.23 43.54
CA GLU A 213 -15.68 11.90 44.82
C GLU A 213 -15.84 10.43 45.23
N ASN A 214 -16.84 9.73 44.69
CA ASN A 214 -17.09 8.32 44.95
C ASN A 214 -16.17 7.35 44.16
N ILE A 215 -15.21 7.87 43.40
CA ILE A 215 -14.12 7.07 42.78
C ILE A 215 -12.87 7.17 43.65
N SER A 216 -12.36 6.02 44.09
CA SER A 216 -11.10 5.92 44.83
C SER A 216 -10.04 5.14 44.04
N PHE A 217 -8.76 5.50 44.18
CA PHE A 217 -7.65 4.84 43.51
C PHE A 217 -6.82 4.02 44.50
N HIS A 218 -6.49 2.80 44.08
CA HIS A 218 -5.74 1.81 44.85
C HIS A 218 -4.59 1.27 44.02
N GLU A 219 -3.56 0.76 44.69
CA GLU A 219 -2.46 0.07 44.01
C GLU A 219 -2.97 -1.16 43.24
N PRO A 220 -2.35 -1.52 42.10
CA PRO A 220 -2.72 -2.72 41.36
C PRO A 220 -2.59 -3.98 42.24
N VAL A 221 -3.63 -4.79 42.27
CA VAL A 221 -3.68 -6.04 43.05
C VAL A 221 -3.25 -7.26 42.23
N SER A 222 -2.89 -8.35 42.92
CA SER A 222 -2.54 -9.62 42.28
C SER A 222 -3.75 -10.27 41.58
N ASN A 223 -3.51 -11.14 40.58
CA ASN A 223 -4.61 -11.85 39.90
C ASN A 223 -5.48 -12.67 40.87
N LYS A 224 -4.88 -13.32 41.88
CA LYS A 224 -5.62 -14.05 42.91
C LYS A 224 -6.59 -13.13 43.66
N GLU A 225 -6.16 -11.91 43.95
CA GLU A 225 -6.97 -10.91 44.62
C GLU A 225 -8.06 -10.33 43.71
N VAL A 226 -7.78 -10.16 42.42
CA VAL A 226 -8.82 -9.81 41.42
C VAL A 226 -9.95 -10.84 41.44
N LEU A 227 -9.63 -12.14 41.41
CA LEU A 227 -10.63 -13.21 41.42
C LEU A 227 -11.43 -13.24 42.73
N ARG A 228 -10.79 -12.95 43.87
CA ARG A 228 -11.46 -12.83 45.18
C ARG A 228 -12.47 -11.68 45.16
N ILE A 229 -12.08 -10.50 44.69
CA ILE A 229 -12.94 -9.32 44.59
C ILE A 229 -14.13 -9.61 43.65
N LEU A 230 -13.86 -10.11 42.45
CA LEU A 230 -14.92 -10.49 41.48
C LEU A 230 -15.89 -11.54 42.05
N GLY A 231 -15.36 -12.47 42.85
CA GLY A 231 -16.14 -13.45 43.59
C GLY A 231 -17.25 -12.83 44.44
N GLN A 232 -16.98 -11.67 45.04
CA GLN A 232 -17.91 -10.89 45.86
C GLN A 232 -18.65 -9.78 45.09
N THR A 233 -18.19 -9.37 43.91
CA THR A 233 -18.85 -8.28 43.14
C THR A 233 -20.22 -8.71 42.61
N LYS A 234 -21.25 -7.87 42.81
CA LYS A 234 -22.58 -8.02 42.17
C LYS A 234 -22.59 -7.47 40.75
N THR A 235 -22.16 -6.21 40.56
CA THR A 235 -22.24 -5.49 39.28
C THR A 235 -20.83 -5.22 38.76
N PHE A 236 -20.55 -5.62 37.52
CA PHE A 236 -19.26 -5.38 36.88
C PHE A 236 -19.43 -4.58 35.59
N ILE A 237 -18.73 -3.46 35.46
CA ILE A 237 -18.80 -2.60 34.28
C ILE A 237 -17.64 -2.92 33.35
N CYS A 238 -17.95 -3.29 32.11
CA CYS A 238 -16.96 -3.53 31.06
C CYS A 238 -17.47 -2.94 29.75
N GLN A 239 -17.05 -1.72 29.42
CA GLN A 239 -17.53 -1.04 28.21
C GLN A 239 -16.36 -0.44 27.41
N PRO A 240 -15.48 -1.27 26.85
CA PRO A 240 -14.34 -0.77 26.09
C PRO A 240 -14.79 0.04 24.87
N VAL A 241 -13.99 1.04 24.51
CA VAL A 241 -14.19 1.82 23.27
C VAL A 241 -13.59 1.07 22.08
N TRP A 242 -12.44 0.43 22.28
CA TRP A 242 -11.83 -0.41 21.27
C TRP A 242 -12.51 -1.80 21.22
N PRO A 243 -12.54 -2.46 20.04
CA PRO A 243 -12.88 -3.87 19.94
C PRO A 243 -11.84 -4.73 20.67
N GLU A 244 -12.15 -5.26 21.83
CA GLU A 244 -11.25 -6.11 22.62
C GLU A 244 -11.22 -7.55 22.07
N PRO A 245 -10.04 -8.12 21.73
CA PRO A 245 -9.92 -9.47 21.16
C PRO A 245 -10.52 -10.59 22.01
N SER A 246 -10.21 -10.54 23.30
CA SER A 246 -10.56 -11.56 24.29
C SER A 246 -11.57 -10.97 25.27
N GLY A 247 -11.12 -10.27 26.32
CA GLY A 247 -12.00 -9.88 27.43
C GLY A 247 -12.02 -10.93 28.54
N ARG A 248 -10.84 -11.44 28.88
CA ARG A 248 -10.62 -12.41 29.96
C ARG A 248 -11.24 -11.97 31.29
N LEU A 249 -11.09 -10.69 31.66
CA LEU A 249 -11.66 -10.17 32.90
C LEU A 249 -13.19 -10.21 32.89
N ALA A 250 -13.82 -9.97 31.74
CA ALA A 250 -15.27 -10.13 31.58
C ALA A 250 -15.69 -11.61 31.67
N ALA A 251 -14.87 -12.53 31.16
CA ALA A 251 -15.07 -13.96 31.36
C ALA A 251 -14.98 -14.37 32.84
N GLU A 252 -13.96 -13.90 33.55
CA GLU A 252 -13.77 -14.14 35.00
C GLU A 252 -14.93 -13.57 35.82
N ALA A 253 -15.41 -12.36 35.49
CA ALA A 253 -16.57 -11.75 36.15
C ALA A 253 -17.85 -12.57 35.89
N PHE A 254 -18.07 -13.01 34.65
CA PHE A 254 -19.22 -13.85 34.29
C PHE A 254 -19.22 -15.17 35.06
N LEU A 255 -18.09 -15.87 35.06
CA LEU A 255 -17.94 -17.13 35.78
C LEU A 255 -17.98 -16.94 37.31
N SER A 256 -17.68 -15.74 37.82
CA SER A 256 -17.85 -15.39 39.22
C SER A 256 -19.30 -15.03 39.59
N GLY A 257 -20.22 -14.96 38.62
CA GLY A 257 -21.63 -14.65 38.85
C GLY A 257 -21.95 -13.17 38.97
N CYS A 258 -21.15 -12.29 38.37
CA CYS A 258 -21.45 -10.86 38.28
C CYS A 258 -22.56 -10.59 37.24
N ASN A 259 -23.41 -9.60 37.52
CA ASN A 259 -24.22 -8.93 36.51
C ASN A 259 -23.34 -7.98 35.71
N ILE A 260 -23.14 -8.23 34.41
CA ILE A 260 -22.19 -7.47 33.60
C ILE A 260 -22.89 -6.37 32.81
N LEU A 261 -22.50 -5.13 33.06
CA LEU A 261 -22.84 -3.99 32.24
C LEU A 261 -21.82 -3.88 31.10
N GLY A 262 -22.06 -4.68 30.07
CA GLY A 262 -21.20 -4.88 28.90
C GLY A 262 -21.50 -3.96 27.71
N ASN A 263 -20.70 -4.07 26.65
CA ASN A 263 -21.09 -3.67 25.30
C ASN A 263 -20.67 -4.75 24.29
N ASP A 264 -21.01 -4.56 23.02
CA ASP A 264 -20.74 -5.53 21.96
C ASP A 264 -19.25 -5.65 21.59
N ARG A 265 -18.36 -4.85 22.18
CA ARG A 265 -16.94 -4.78 21.81
C ARG A 265 -16.04 -5.74 22.57
N ILE A 266 -16.61 -6.59 23.42
CA ILE A 266 -15.87 -7.57 24.21
C ILE A 266 -15.90 -8.91 23.48
N GLY A 267 -14.74 -9.41 23.06
CA GLY A 267 -14.62 -10.65 22.29
C GLY A 267 -15.30 -11.85 22.94
N THR A 268 -15.11 -12.04 24.25
CA THR A 268 -15.70 -13.08 25.07
C THR A 268 -17.22 -13.16 24.88
N PHE A 269 -17.92 -12.04 24.73
CA PHE A 269 -19.38 -12.03 24.58
C PHE A 269 -19.86 -12.40 23.18
N SER A 270 -18.95 -12.76 22.28
CA SER A 270 -19.31 -13.25 20.94
C SER A 270 -19.34 -14.78 20.83
N PHE A 271 -19.01 -15.52 21.89
CA PHE A 271 -19.23 -16.97 21.93
C PHE A 271 -20.72 -17.30 22.17
N ASP A 272 -21.18 -18.42 21.62
CA ASP A 272 -22.58 -18.86 21.64
C ASP A 272 -23.10 -19.26 23.03
N PHE A 273 -22.21 -19.42 24.01
CA PHE A 273 -22.54 -19.73 25.40
C PHE A 273 -22.72 -18.51 26.29
N TYR A 274 -22.42 -17.30 25.80
CA TYR A 274 -22.76 -16.06 26.49
C TYR A 274 -24.14 -15.53 26.09
N PRO A 275 -24.84 -14.83 27.00
CA PRO A 275 -24.49 -14.62 28.39
C PRO A 275 -25.01 -15.72 29.34
N ASP A 276 -25.67 -16.78 28.85
CA ASP A 276 -26.55 -17.59 29.72
C ASP A 276 -26.05 -19.01 30.03
N ASN A 277 -25.06 -19.54 29.31
CA ASN A 277 -24.62 -20.93 29.44
C ASN A 277 -23.25 -21.05 30.14
N LYS A 278 -23.25 -20.79 31.44
CA LYS A 278 -22.06 -20.91 32.30
C LYS A 278 -21.42 -22.31 32.32
N PRO A 279 -22.17 -23.43 32.36
CA PRO A 279 -21.56 -24.77 32.31
C PRO A 279 -20.74 -25.00 31.03
N LYS A 280 -21.30 -24.66 29.86
CA LYS A 280 -20.58 -24.76 28.59
C LYS A 280 -19.35 -23.85 28.56
N ALA A 281 -19.46 -22.62 29.08
CA ALA A 281 -18.31 -21.71 29.20
C ALA A 281 -17.14 -22.33 29.98
N ILE A 282 -17.44 -23.01 31.09
CA ILE A 282 -16.43 -23.70 31.91
C ILE A 282 -15.78 -24.85 31.14
N GLU A 283 -16.59 -25.68 30.48
CA GLU A 283 -16.12 -26.81 29.69
C GLU A 283 -15.16 -26.36 28.58
N GLU A 284 -15.58 -25.39 27.76
CA GLU A 284 -14.81 -24.84 26.63
C GLU A 284 -13.49 -24.21 27.09
N MET A 285 -13.49 -23.46 28.21
CA MET A 285 -12.27 -22.83 28.75
C MET A 285 -11.28 -23.84 29.31
N LYS A 286 -11.75 -24.93 29.91
CA LYS A 286 -10.88 -26.02 30.38
C LYS A 286 -10.29 -26.82 29.22
N ALA A 287 -11.08 -27.04 28.16
CA ALA A 287 -10.64 -27.78 26.99
C ALA A 287 -9.62 -27.01 26.13
N ALA A 288 -9.72 -25.67 26.07
CA ALA A 288 -8.95 -24.82 25.16
C ALA A 288 -7.42 -25.09 25.11
N LEU A 289 -6.78 -25.32 26.27
CA LEU A 289 -5.34 -25.60 26.36
C LEU A 289 -4.99 -26.99 25.81
N HIS A 290 -5.83 -27.98 26.13
CA HIS A 290 -5.64 -29.35 25.64
C HIS A 290 -5.84 -29.42 24.13
N ASP A 291 -6.91 -28.81 23.63
CA ASP A 291 -7.26 -28.79 22.20
C ASP A 291 -6.19 -28.11 21.35
N PHE A 292 -5.59 -27.03 21.85
CA PHE A 292 -4.44 -26.41 21.19
C PHE A 292 -3.31 -27.42 20.95
N TRP A 293 -2.97 -28.23 21.94
CA TRP A 293 -1.89 -29.20 21.82
C TRP A 293 -2.26 -30.39 20.92
N LEU A 294 -3.54 -30.77 20.85
CA LEU A 294 -4.03 -31.75 19.87
C LEU A 294 -3.88 -31.21 18.44
N GLU A 295 -4.22 -29.94 18.21
CA GLU A 295 -4.05 -29.29 16.90
C GLU A 295 -2.56 -29.20 16.51
N VAL A 296 -1.68 -28.82 17.45
CA VAL A 296 -0.23 -28.79 17.22
C VAL A 296 0.31 -30.18 16.84
N GLU A 297 -0.14 -31.23 17.53
CA GLU A 297 0.24 -32.59 17.21
C GLU A 297 -0.27 -33.03 15.84
N ALA A 298 -1.52 -32.71 15.50
CA ALA A 298 -2.07 -32.98 14.17
C ALA A 298 -1.27 -32.28 13.06
N ILE A 299 -0.84 -31.02 13.27
CA ILE A 299 0.01 -30.28 12.33
C ILE A 299 1.36 -30.95 12.14
N LEU A 300 1.99 -31.42 13.22
CA LEU A 300 3.28 -32.11 13.16
C LEU A 300 3.19 -33.47 12.47
N ASN A 301 2.03 -34.14 12.54
CA ASN A 301 1.80 -35.45 11.94
C ASN A 301 1.27 -35.39 10.49
N THR A 302 0.88 -34.21 10.00
CA THR A 302 0.24 -34.06 8.69
C THR A 302 1.23 -33.56 7.62
N ASN A 303 1.47 -34.39 6.60
CA ASN A 303 2.25 -34.02 5.42
C ASN A 303 1.41 -33.53 4.22
N LYS A 304 0.08 -33.38 4.40
CA LYS A 304 -0.79 -32.93 3.30
C LYS A 304 -0.55 -31.46 2.97
N GLN A 305 -0.26 -31.19 1.70
CA GLN A 305 -0.36 -29.85 1.13
C GLN A 305 -1.86 -29.47 1.09
N PRO A 306 -2.22 -28.21 1.41
CA PRO A 306 -3.58 -27.74 1.20
C PRO A 306 -3.96 -27.92 -0.28
N GLN A 307 -5.14 -28.46 -0.55
CA GLN A 307 -5.65 -28.51 -1.91
C GLN A 307 -6.10 -27.09 -2.30
N GLU A 308 -5.51 -26.53 -3.35
CA GLU A 308 -5.94 -25.23 -3.87
C GLU A 308 -7.32 -25.39 -4.53
N ILE A 309 -8.29 -24.61 -4.07
CA ILE A 309 -9.67 -24.65 -4.56
C ILE A 309 -9.83 -23.54 -5.60
N SER A 310 -10.06 -23.91 -6.85
CA SER A 310 -10.32 -22.91 -7.90
C SER A 310 -11.57 -22.08 -7.58
N LEU A 311 -11.56 -20.79 -7.96
CA LEU A 311 -12.74 -19.94 -7.98
C LEU A 311 -13.75 -20.31 -9.09
N GLY A 312 -13.48 -21.34 -9.90
CA GLY A 312 -14.36 -21.72 -11.00
C GLY A 312 -14.42 -20.66 -12.10
N GLN A 313 -15.58 -20.51 -12.73
CA GLN A 313 -15.86 -19.52 -13.76
C GLN A 313 -16.20 -18.18 -13.10
N VAL A 314 -15.33 -17.20 -13.28
CA VAL A 314 -15.47 -15.87 -12.65
C VAL A 314 -15.86 -14.81 -13.66
N LEU A 315 -16.83 -13.97 -13.32
CA LEU A 315 -17.16 -12.74 -14.04
C LEU A 315 -16.71 -11.52 -13.23
N VAL A 316 -15.96 -10.62 -13.87
CA VAL A 316 -15.53 -9.36 -13.25
C VAL A 316 -16.13 -8.17 -13.98
N TYR A 317 -16.66 -7.23 -13.22
CA TYR A 317 -17.10 -5.92 -13.68
C TYR A 317 -16.18 -4.81 -13.18
N LYS A 318 -16.14 -3.75 -13.98
CA LYS A 318 -15.56 -2.44 -13.62
C LYS A 318 -16.44 -1.33 -14.20
N SER A 319 -17.72 -1.36 -13.85
CA SER A 319 -18.77 -0.57 -14.52
C SER A 319 -18.74 0.93 -14.17
N TYR A 320 -18.07 1.31 -13.07
CA TYR A 320 -18.01 2.70 -12.60
C TYR A 320 -16.57 3.21 -12.53
N GLY A 321 -16.32 4.41 -13.07
CA GLY A 321 -15.01 5.07 -13.07
C GLY A 321 -14.61 5.58 -14.45
N GLY A 322 -13.53 6.36 -14.50
CA GLY A 322 -12.94 6.80 -15.76
C GLY A 322 -12.09 5.70 -16.40
N LEU A 323 -11.59 5.96 -17.62
CA LEU A 323 -10.70 5.04 -18.32
C LEU A 323 -9.51 4.62 -17.43
N GLY A 324 -8.86 5.55 -16.75
CA GLY A 324 -7.73 5.26 -15.85
C GLY A 324 -8.05 4.24 -14.76
N ASP A 325 -9.25 4.29 -14.19
CA ASP A 325 -9.66 3.38 -13.11
C ASP A 325 -9.78 1.93 -13.61
N ILE A 326 -10.16 1.73 -14.87
CA ILE A 326 -10.19 0.41 -15.51
C ILE A 326 -8.77 -0.17 -15.58
N PHE A 327 -7.81 0.65 -15.99
CA PHE A 327 -6.42 0.22 -16.08
C PHE A 327 -5.79 -0.05 -14.71
N PHE A 328 -6.19 0.69 -13.67
CA PHE A 328 -5.75 0.39 -12.30
C PHE A 328 -6.26 -0.95 -11.76
N ALA A 329 -7.35 -1.48 -12.32
CA ALA A 329 -7.93 -2.75 -11.90
C ALA A 329 -7.30 -3.98 -12.58
N ILE A 330 -6.62 -3.81 -13.73
CA ILE A 330 -6.00 -4.91 -14.50
C ILE A 330 -5.14 -5.84 -13.63
N PRO A 331 -4.27 -5.35 -12.74
CA PRO A 331 -3.41 -6.24 -11.93
C PRO A 331 -4.23 -7.13 -10.99
N ALA A 332 -5.34 -6.61 -10.45
CA ALA A 332 -6.25 -7.38 -9.63
C ALA A 332 -7.03 -8.41 -10.46
N ILE A 333 -7.44 -8.06 -11.68
CA ILE A 333 -8.11 -8.97 -12.62
C ILE A 333 -7.19 -10.12 -13.01
N ASN A 334 -5.92 -9.85 -13.33
CA ASN A 334 -4.92 -10.89 -13.63
C ASN A 334 -4.74 -11.87 -12.46
N LYS A 335 -4.69 -11.35 -11.24
CA LYS A 335 -4.60 -12.17 -10.03
C LYS A 335 -5.83 -13.05 -9.82
N LEU A 336 -7.04 -12.54 -10.05
CA LEU A 336 -8.24 -13.37 -10.05
C LEU A 336 -8.16 -14.47 -11.11
N ALA A 337 -7.74 -14.12 -12.33
CA ALA A 337 -7.61 -15.08 -13.42
C ALA A 337 -6.64 -16.24 -13.07
N SER A 338 -5.56 -15.96 -12.34
CA SER A 338 -4.58 -16.99 -11.93
C SER A 338 -5.11 -18.05 -10.96
N VAL A 339 -6.25 -17.82 -10.31
CA VAL A 339 -6.88 -18.77 -9.37
C VAL A 339 -8.27 -19.22 -9.82
N SER A 340 -8.69 -18.83 -11.02
CA SER A 340 -9.99 -19.16 -11.61
C SER A 340 -9.80 -20.22 -12.71
N SER A 341 -10.82 -21.06 -12.95
CA SER A 341 -10.78 -21.99 -14.09
C SER A 341 -10.91 -21.23 -15.41
N SER A 342 -11.71 -20.16 -15.41
CA SER A 342 -11.74 -19.13 -16.44
C SER A 342 -12.18 -17.79 -15.85
N LEU A 343 -11.78 -16.69 -16.47
CA LEU A 343 -12.23 -15.36 -16.07
C LEU A 343 -12.77 -14.59 -17.28
N SER A 344 -13.97 -14.05 -17.13
CA SER A 344 -14.56 -13.09 -18.05
C SER A 344 -14.50 -11.69 -17.48
N PHE A 345 -14.09 -10.71 -18.28
CA PHE A 345 -14.06 -9.30 -17.90
C PHE A 345 -15.03 -8.51 -18.77
N ALA A 346 -16.08 -8.00 -18.13
CA ALA A 346 -17.11 -7.19 -18.74
C ALA A 346 -16.68 -5.73 -18.83
N VAL A 347 -16.74 -5.18 -20.04
CA VAL A 347 -16.38 -3.80 -20.34
C VAL A 347 -17.38 -3.15 -21.29
N ALA A 348 -17.37 -1.81 -21.34
CA ALA A 348 -18.16 -1.06 -22.31
C ALA A 348 -17.86 -1.51 -23.75
N PRO A 349 -18.85 -1.53 -24.67
CA PRO A 349 -18.70 -2.07 -26.03
C PRO A 349 -17.47 -1.55 -26.78
N ARG A 350 -17.20 -0.24 -26.68
CA ARG A 350 -16.06 0.44 -27.33
C ARG A 350 -14.67 -0.05 -26.87
N LEU A 351 -14.59 -0.77 -25.75
CA LEU A 351 -13.33 -1.26 -25.17
C LEU A 351 -13.11 -2.75 -25.43
N VAL A 352 -14.12 -3.48 -25.91
CA VAL A 352 -14.07 -4.94 -26.09
C VAL A 352 -12.92 -5.33 -27.03
N SER A 353 -12.85 -4.71 -28.22
CA SER A 353 -11.77 -4.99 -29.19
C SER A 353 -10.38 -4.74 -28.59
N PHE A 354 -10.22 -3.59 -27.92
CA PHE A 354 -8.95 -3.19 -27.33
C PHE A 354 -8.48 -4.17 -26.26
N PHE A 355 -9.32 -4.49 -25.28
CA PHE A 355 -8.93 -5.43 -24.23
C PHE A 355 -8.76 -6.86 -24.77
N SER A 356 -9.56 -7.30 -25.75
CA SER A 356 -9.39 -8.62 -26.40
C SER A 356 -8.03 -8.75 -27.09
N LYS A 357 -7.51 -7.65 -27.63
CA LYS A 357 -6.17 -7.59 -28.22
C LYS A 357 -5.07 -7.76 -27.16
N HIS A 358 -5.28 -7.27 -25.94
CA HIS A 358 -4.22 -7.14 -24.93
C HIS A 358 -4.27 -8.16 -23.78
N LEU A 359 -5.46 -8.59 -23.36
CA LEU A 359 -5.67 -9.53 -22.24
C LEU A 359 -5.99 -10.93 -22.78
N LYS A 360 -4.96 -11.69 -23.19
CA LYS A 360 -5.14 -12.96 -23.91
C LYS A 360 -5.69 -14.12 -23.08
N ASN A 361 -5.48 -14.10 -21.76
CA ASN A 361 -5.91 -15.16 -20.85
C ASN A 361 -7.25 -14.83 -20.17
N ILE A 362 -7.93 -13.77 -20.63
CA ILE A 362 -9.16 -13.26 -20.04
C ILE A 362 -10.18 -13.14 -21.17
N ASN A 363 -11.37 -13.69 -20.97
CA ASN A 363 -12.46 -13.56 -21.92
C ASN A 363 -13.10 -12.17 -21.82
N ILE A 364 -12.93 -11.32 -22.83
CA ILE A 364 -13.49 -9.96 -22.80
C ILE A 364 -14.89 -9.97 -23.39
N MET A 365 -15.84 -9.43 -22.64
CA MET A 365 -17.25 -9.41 -23.02
C MET A 365 -17.82 -7.99 -22.98
N ASN A 366 -18.84 -7.75 -23.81
CA ASN A 366 -19.69 -6.58 -23.67
C ASN A 366 -20.47 -6.70 -22.35
N GLU A 367 -20.40 -5.67 -21.52
CA GLU A 367 -21.10 -5.59 -20.24
C GLU A 367 -22.60 -5.89 -20.33
N GLU A 368 -23.31 -5.35 -21.32
CA GLU A 368 -24.75 -5.57 -21.50
C GLU A 368 -25.07 -7.05 -21.74
N VAL A 369 -24.19 -7.75 -22.47
CA VAL A 369 -24.32 -9.18 -22.75
C VAL A 369 -23.95 -10.00 -21.52
N ALA A 370 -22.96 -9.57 -20.75
CA ALA A 370 -22.53 -10.24 -19.53
C ALA A 370 -23.64 -10.26 -18.47
N ARG A 371 -24.38 -9.15 -18.33
CA ARG A 371 -25.53 -9.03 -17.40
C ARG A 371 -26.62 -10.07 -17.66
N LEU A 372 -26.84 -10.44 -18.92
CA LEU A 372 -27.84 -11.46 -19.31
C LEU A 372 -27.36 -12.89 -19.10
N LYS A 373 -26.10 -13.08 -18.70
CA LYS A 373 -25.42 -14.39 -18.63
C LYS A 373 -24.78 -14.64 -17.27
N GLU A 374 -25.15 -13.86 -16.24
CA GLU A 374 -24.59 -13.95 -14.89
C GLU A 374 -24.76 -15.35 -14.28
N ASP A 375 -25.86 -16.04 -14.57
CA ASP A 375 -26.15 -17.41 -14.11
C ASP A 375 -25.14 -18.48 -14.58
N ASN A 376 -24.26 -18.15 -15.55
CA ASN A 376 -23.23 -19.07 -16.03
C ASN A 376 -21.93 -19.03 -15.20
N PHE A 377 -21.84 -18.17 -14.19
CA PHE A 377 -20.63 -17.92 -13.42
C PHE A 377 -20.78 -18.37 -11.98
N ASP A 378 -19.75 -19.03 -11.45
CA ASP A 378 -19.68 -19.46 -10.05
C ASP A 378 -19.51 -18.26 -9.11
N HIS A 379 -18.76 -17.25 -9.56
CA HIS A 379 -18.55 -16.00 -8.82
C HIS A 379 -18.63 -14.77 -9.72
N ILE A 380 -19.22 -13.71 -9.19
CA ILE A 380 -19.35 -12.41 -9.86
C ILE A 380 -18.79 -11.34 -8.93
N PHE A 381 -17.89 -10.50 -9.43
CA PHE A 381 -17.25 -9.43 -8.66
C PHE A 381 -17.32 -8.09 -9.39
N GLU A 382 -17.83 -7.06 -8.73
CA GLU A 382 -17.73 -5.67 -9.20
C GLU A 382 -16.62 -4.97 -8.43
N LEU A 383 -15.59 -4.54 -9.17
CA LEU A 383 -14.44 -3.89 -8.57
C LEU A 383 -14.72 -2.44 -8.17
N GLY A 384 -15.81 -1.82 -8.60
CA GLY A 384 -16.26 -0.49 -8.20
C GLY A 384 -15.29 0.62 -8.62
N ASN A 385 -15.34 1.76 -7.94
CA ASN A 385 -14.31 2.81 -8.09
C ASN A 385 -13.65 3.13 -6.76
N TYR A 386 -12.36 3.44 -6.80
CA TYR A 386 -11.62 3.94 -5.64
C TYR A 386 -11.33 5.44 -5.74
N PRO A 387 -11.67 6.23 -4.69
CA PRO A 387 -12.46 5.87 -3.52
C PRO A 387 -13.93 5.64 -3.90
N ALA A 388 -14.63 4.86 -3.08
CA ALA A 388 -16.02 4.51 -3.33
C ALA A 388 -16.92 5.74 -3.12
N PHE A 389 -17.14 6.53 -4.18
CA PHE A 389 -18.07 7.68 -4.16
C PHE A 389 -19.54 7.24 -4.28
N ARG A 390 -19.81 6.16 -5.03
CA ARG A 390 -21.11 5.46 -5.16
C ARG A 390 -20.97 3.93 -5.20
N GLY A 391 -19.73 3.43 -5.09
CA GLY A 391 -19.36 2.11 -5.62
C GLY A 391 -19.84 0.91 -4.82
N TYR A 392 -20.20 1.05 -3.54
CA TYR A 392 -20.65 -0.09 -2.72
C TYR A 392 -22.12 -0.44 -2.93
N ASP A 393 -22.90 0.42 -3.61
CA ASP A 393 -24.32 0.19 -3.86
C ASP A 393 -24.58 -0.54 -5.19
N LEU A 394 -23.51 -0.84 -5.95
CA LEU A 394 -23.61 -1.64 -7.17
C LEU A 394 -23.78 -3.12 -6.83
N PRO A 395 -24.53 -3.89 -7.64
CA PRO A 395 -24.57 -5.34 -7.53
C PRO A 395 -23.15 -5.94 -7.54
N HIS A 396 -22.90 -6.91 -6.65
CA HIS A 396 -21.62 -7.62 -6.51
C HIS A 396 -20.41 -6.74 -6.11
N ALA A 397 -20.62 -5.50 -5.66
CA ALA A 397 -19.54 -4.59 -5.34
C ALA A 397 -18.67 -5.05 -4.17
N LEU A 398 -17.36 -5.10 -4.40
CA LEU A 398 -16.40 -5.43 -3.37
C LEU A 398 -16.09 -4.23 -2.45
N LYS A 399 -16.07 -4.49 -1.14
CA LYS A 399 -15.64 -3.50 -0.14
C LYS A 399 -14.13 -3.50 0.03
N TYR A 400 -13.48 -2.37 -0.22
CA TYR A 400 -12.03 -2.27 -0.11
C TYR A 400 -11.57 -2.29 1.36
N PRO A 401 -10.79 -3.28 1.82
CA PRO A 401 -10.38 -3.41 3.22
C PRO A 401 -9.42 -2.29 3.64
N THR A 402 -8.59 -1.84 2.70
CA THR A 402 -7.55 -0.83 2.94
C THR A 402 -8.04 0.60 2.77
N HIS A 403 -9.10 0.83 1.97
CA HIS A 403 -9.73 2.12 1.64
C HIS A 403 -8.98 3.38 2.15
N LYS A 404 -9.60 4.18 3.02
CA LYS A 404 -8.96 5.36 3.65
C LYS A 404 -7.87 4.97 4.67
N LYS A 405 -7.85 3.70 5.13
CA LYS A 405 -7.06 3.15 6.25
C LYS A 405 -5.57 3.04 5.95
N VAL A 406 -5.20 2.75 4.71
CA VAL A 406 -3.83 2.57 4.22
C VAL A 406 -3.56 3.60 3.13
N LYS A 407 -2.48 4.36 3.27
CA LYS A 407 -2.06 5.33 2.23
C LYS A 407 -1.31 4.59 1.13
N GLN A 408 -1.96 4.38 -0.01
CA GLN A 408 -1.39 3.69 -1.16
C GLN A 408 -2.08 4.10 -2.46
N HIS A 409 -1.54 3.58 -3.57
CA HIS A 409 -2.08 3.78 -4.91
C HIS A 409 -3.39 2.98 -5.11
N ALA A 410 -4.30 3.46 -5.97
CA ALA A 410 -5.57 2.80 -6.31
C ALA A 410 -5.38 1.33 -6.72
N ILE A 411 -4.34 1.05 -7.53
CA ILE A 411 -3.98 -0.31 -7.93
C ILE A 411 -3.84 -1.26 -6.73
N GLN A 412 -3.14 -0.82 -5.68
CA GLN A 412 -2.92 -1.65 -4.49
C GLN A 412 -4.23 -1.87 -3.72
N HIS A 413 -5.15 -0.90 -3.71
CA HIS A 413 -6.48 -1.11 -3.13
C HIS A 413 -7.26 -2.21 -3.87
N TYR A 414 -7.22 -2.25 -5.21
CA TYR A 414 -7.83 -3.34 -5.96
C TYR A 414 -7.17 -4.69 -5.66
N ILE A 415 -5.83 -4.75 -5.66
CA ILE A 415 -5.06 -5.97 -5.35
C ILE A 415 -5.39 -6.50 -3.95
N ASP A 416 -5.34 -5.64 -2.93
CA ASP A 416 -5.62 -6.03 -1.55
C ASP A 416 -7.04 -6.58 -1.41
N THR A 417 -7.98 -6.06 -2.19
CA THR A 417 -9.38 -6.47 -2.15
C THR A 417 -9.59 -7.84 -2.76
N VAL A 418 -9.07 -8.10 -3.96
CA VAL A 418 -9.19 -9.42 -4.58
C VAL A 418 -8.38 -10.48 -3.82
N SER A 419 -7.30 -10.08 -3.15
CA SER A 419 -6.49 -10.98 -2.32
C SER A 419 -7.23 -11.52 -1.10
N LYS A 420 -8.38 -10.96 -0.74
CA LYS A 420 -9.26 -11.52 0.30
C LYS A 420 -10.09 -12.70 -0.20
N LEU A 421 -10.30 -12.81 -1.50
CA LEU A 421 -11.25 -13.77 -2.08
C LEU A 421 -10.64 -15.16 -2.23
N HIS A 422 -9.31 -15.27 -2.23
CA HIS A 422 -8.62 -16.55 -2.38
C HIS A 422 -7.24 -16.50 -1.72
N ILE A 423 -6.88 -17.57 -1.00
CA ILE A 423 -5.65 -17.65 -0.19
C ILE A 423 -4.37 -17.51 -1.04
N SER A 424 -4.35 -18.11 -2.24
CA SER A 424 -3.19 -18.10 -3.14
C SER A 424 -2.97 -16.80 -3.89
N ILE A 425 -3.94 -15.86 -3.89
CA ILE A 425 -3.71 -14.55 -4.51
C ILE A 425 -2.73 -13.77 -3.64
N ASP A 426 -1.54 -13.46 -4.11
CA ASP A 426 -0.63 -12.60 -3.35
C ASP A 426 -1.02 -11.12 -3.47
N ASN A 427 -0.74 -10.33 -2.43
CA ASN A 427 -1.02 -8.89 -2.41
C ASN A 427 0.17 -8.02 -2.84
N SER A 428 1.20 -8.57 -3.48
CA SER A 428 2.31 -7.76 -3.95
C SER A 428 1.95 -7.04 -5.25
N TYR A 429 2.40 -5.78 -5.33
CA TYR A 429 2.40 -5.03 -6.58
C TYR A 429 3.72 -5.28 -7.31
N LYS A 430 3.69 -6.23 -8.24
CA LYS A 430 4.76 -6.53 -9.19
C LYS A 430 4.06 -6.85 -10.50
N GLU A 431 4.40 -6.15 -11.58
CA GLU A 431 4.12 -6.51 -12.98
C GLU A 431 4.17 -5.25 -13.83
N TYR A 432 5.33 -4.92 -14.37
CA TYR A 432 5.38 -4.11 -15.58
C TYR A 432 6.11 -4.92 -16.65
N PRO A 433 5.66 -4.90 -17.90
CA PRO A 433 4.43 -4.30 -18.41
C PRO A 433 3.19 -5.19 -18.21
N PHE A 434 1.99 -4.60 -18.22
CA PHE A 434 0.72 -5.36 -18.29
C PHE A 434 0.37 -5.71 -19.73
N PHE A 435 0.74 -4.85 -20.68
CA PHE A 435 0.51 -5.04 -22.11
C PHE A 435 1.83 -5.17 -22.87
N LYS A 436 1.83 -6.02 -23.88
CA LYS A 436 3.02 -6.22 -24.72
C LYS A 436 3.36 -4.94 -25.51
N GLN A 437 4.59 -4.45 -25.35
CA GLN A 437 5.15 -3.41 -26.21
C GLN A 437 5.37 -3.93 -27.63
N GLN A 438 5.25 -3.05 -28.61
CA GLN A 438 5.55 -3.35 -30.01
C GLN A 438 6.89 -2.71 -30.40
N LYS A 439 7.68 -3.44 -31.18
CA LYS A 439 8.87 -2.85 -31.80
C LYS A 439 8.43 -1.87 -32.87
N THR A 440 8.92 -0.65 -32.79
CA THR A 440 8.66 0.39 -33.78
C THR A 440 9.23 -0.01 -35.13
N LYS A 441 8.36 -0.19 -36.12
CA LYS A 441 8.74 -0.35 -37.53
C LYS A 441 8.84 1.06 -38.14
N GLY A 442 10.03 1.51 -38.50
CA GLY A 442 10.26 2.84 -39.07
C GLY A 442 10.94 3.81 -38.10
N ARG A 443 10.69 5.12 -38.28
CA ARG A 443 11.28 6.15 -37.43
C ARG A 443 10.77 6.00 -35.99
N LYS A 444 11.70 6.10 -35.04
CA LYS A 444 11.36 6.12 -33.61
C LYS A 444 10.55 7.38 -33.31
N TYR A 445 9.72 7.31 -32.29
CA TYR A 445 8.83 8.42 -31.95
C TYR A 445 8.54 8.50 -30.45
N PHE A 446 8.02 9.63 -30.04
CA PHE A 446 7.43 9.82 -28.72
C PHE A 446 5.94 10.18 -28.86
N THR A 447 5.21 10.07 -27.77
CA THR A 447 3.76 10.38 -27.74
C THR A 447 3.47 11.51 -26.77
N VAL A 448 2.49 12.33 -27.12
CA VAL A 448 1.94 13.39 -26.26
C VAL A 448 0.43 13.28 -26.24
N HIS A 449 -0.17 13.32 -25.05
CA HIS A 449 -1.61 13.58 -24.89
C HIS A 449 -1.79 14.87 -24.11
N HIS A 450 -2.12 15.95 -24.81
CA HIS A 450 -2.31 17.26 -24.16
C HIS A 450 -3.74 17.44 -23.59
N GLY A 451 -4.63 16.47 -23.81
CA GLY A 451 -6.03 16.49 -23.39
C GLY A 451 -6.28 15.90 -22.01
N ALA A 452 -7.55 15.85 -21.61
CA ALA A 452 -7.97 15.17 -20.39
C ALA A 452 -9.49 14.92 -20.37
N GLY A 453 -9.92 13.80 -19.76
CA GLY A 453 -11.36 13.52 -19.57
C GLY A 453 -12.07 14.56 -18.69
N PHE A 454 -11.33 15.24 -17.80
CA PHE A 454 -11.79 16.44 -17.13
C PHE A 454 -10.95 17.64 -17.60
N LEU A 455 -11.50 18.43 -18.53
CA LEU A 455 -10.77 19.49 -19.25
C LEU A 455 -10.07 20.51 -18.33
N LEU A 456 -10.58 20.71 -17.11
CA LEU A 456 -9.98 21.63 -16.13
C LEU A 456 -8.67 21.11 -15.52
N LYS A 457 -8.24 19.89 -15.86
CA LYS A 457 -6.95 19.30 -15.50
C LYS A 457 -5.87 19.49 -16.57
N ILE A 458 -6.19 20.10 -17.71
CA ILE A 458 -5.26 20.26 -18.84
C ILE A 458 -4.18 21.29 -18.51
N TRP A 459 -2.91 20.89 -18.55
CA TRP A 459 -1.79 21.83 -18.62
C TRP A 459 -1.90 22.64 -19.94
N PRO A 460 -1.73 23.98 -19.93
CA PRO A 460 -2.13 24.82 -21.06
C PRO A 460 -1.61 24.32 -22.42
N THR A 461 -2.52 24.15 -23.39
CA THR A 461 -2.20 23.61 -24.72
C THR A 461 -1.08 24.37 -25.41
N LYS A 462 -1.04 25.70 -25.24
CA LYS A 462 0.07 26.55 -25.72
C LYS A 462 1.44 26.11 -25.20
N LYS A 463 1.54 25.68 -23.94
CA LYS A 463 2.79 25.19 -23.36
C LYS A 463 3.15 23.80 -23.86
N TYR A 464 2.16 22.95 -24.16
CA TYR A 464 2.41 21.70 -24.87
C TYR A 464 2.99 21.94 -26.27
N ALA A 465 2.45 22.89 -27.04
CA ALA A 465 3.00 23.24 -28.35
C ALA A 465 4.46 23.72 -28.24
N GLN A 466 4.75 24.61 -27.29
CA GLN A 466 6.12 25.06 -26.98
C GLN A 466 7.05 23.90 -26.58
N LEU A 467 6.57 22.97 -25.75
CA LEU A 467 7.31 21.77 -25.36
C LEU A 467 7.62 20.88 -26.57
N ILE A 468 6.64 20.61 -27.44
CA ILE A 468 6.82 19.78 -28.63
C ILE A 468 7.84 20.41 -29.59
N GLU A 469 7.79 21.72 -29.81
CA GLU A 469 8.80 22.44 -30.61
C GLU A 469 10.20 22.35 -29.99
N THR A 470 10.28 22.36 -28.66
CA THR A 470 11.55 22.23 -27.94
C THR A 470 12.09 20.79 -28.07
N LEU A 471 11.23 19.78 -27.92
CA LEU A 471 11.58 18.37 -28.12
C LEU A 471 11.98 18.06 -29.55
N ALA A 472 11.36 18.69 -30.56
CA ALA A 472 11.75 18.54 -31.95
C ALA A 472 13.17 19.04 -32.23
N LYS A 473 13.62 20.10 -31.52
CA LYS A 473 15.01 20.59 -31.59
C LYS A 473 15.96 19.65 -30.85
N LEU A 474 15.56 19.16 -29.68
CA LEU A 474 16.37 18.26 -28.84
C LEU A 474 16.52 16.86 -29.46
N PHE A 475 15.50 16.37 -30.15
CA PHE A 475 15.42 15.03 -30.72
C PHE A 475 14.97 15.07 -32.20
N PRO A 476 15.78 15.64 -33.12
CA PRO A 476 15.38 15.89 -34.51
C PRO A 476 15.12 14.62 -35.35
N TYR A 477 15.49 13.46 -34.82
CA TYR A 477 15.29 12.15 -35.47
C TYR A 477 14.07 11.39 -34.95
N LEU A 478 13.35 11.95 -33.99
CA LEU A 478 12.11 11.38 -33.49
C LEU A 478 10.91 12.02 -34.16
N ASP A 479 9.94 11.19 -34.53
CA ASP A 479 8.60 11.68 -34.87
C ASP A 479 7.79 11.91 -33.58
N CYS A 480 6.73 12.69 -33.69
CA CYS A 480 5.81 12.97 -32.59
C CYS A 480 4.42 12.47 -32.95
N LYS A 481 3.81 11.69 -32.07
CA LYS A 481 2.40 11.28 -32.19
C LYS A 481 1.59 12.01 -31.13
N ILE A 482 0.74 12.93 -31.56
CA ILE A 482 -0.18 13.64 -30.67
C ILE A 482 -1.49 12.86 -30.63
N ILE A 483 -1.83 12.33 -29.47
CA ILE A 483 -3.12 11.67 -29.22
C ILE A 483 -4.13 12.77 -28.88
N MET A 484 -5.33 12.71 -29.47
CA MET A 484 -6.40 13.68 -29.24
C MET A 484 -7.76 12.99 -29.23
N GLY A 485 -8.54 13.22 -28.18
CA GLY A 485 -9.96 12.86 -28.16
C GLY A 485 -10.82 13.93 -28.85
N PRO A 486 -12.09 13.61 -29.18
CA PRO A 486 -12.99 14.54 -29.88
C PRO A 486 -13.24 15.89 -29.17
N ASN A 487 -13.11 15.91 -27.84
CA ASN A 487 -13.35 17.10 -27.01
C ASN A 487 -12.04 17.75 -26.52
N ASP A 488 -10.88 17.23 -26.93
CA ASP A 488 -9.60 17.83 -26.55
C ASP A 488 -9.37 19.14 -27.34
N PRO A 489 -8.72 20.16 -26.74
CA PRO A 489 -8.54 21.46 -27.39
C PRO A 489 -7.60 21.38 -28.61
N ALA A 490 -7.88 22.14 -29.68
CA ALA A 490 -6.97 22.21 -30.83
C ALA A 490 -5.58 22.71 -30.41
N ILE A 491 -4.53 22.03 -30.88
CA ILE A 491 -3.13 22.36 -30.56
C ILE A 491 -2.42 23.06 -31.73
N GLU A 492 -2.86 22.78 -32.95
CA GLU A 492 -2.35 23.29 -34.22
C GLU A 492 -2.12 24.81 -34.20
N PRO A 493 -3.07 25.64 -33.72
CA PRO A 493 -2.93 27.10 -33.77
C PRO A 493 -1.83 27.66 -32.85
N TYR A 494 -1.29 26.84 -31.94
CA TYR A 494 -0.27 27.28 -30.98
C TYR A 494 1.17 26.99 -31.45
N PHE A 495 1.36 26.28 -32.56
CA PHE A 495 2.69 26.10 -33.15
C PHE A 495 3.16 27.38 -33.85
N SER A 496 4.44 27.70 -33.70
CA SER A 496 5.08 28.84 -34.37
C SER A 496 5.30 28.62 -35.87
N LYS A 497 5.27 27.35 -36.32
CA LYS A 497 5.45 26.94 -37.71
C LYS A 497 4.85 25.54 -37.96
N PRO A 498 4.61 25.15 -39.22
CA PRO A 498 4.21 23.78 -39.55
C PRO A 498 5.25 22.74 -39.08
N MET A 499 4.77 21.62 -38.53
CA MET A 499 5.59 20.57 -37.93
C MET A 499 5.39 19.23 -38.64
N SER A 500 6.16 18.99 -39.71
CA SER A 500 5.98 17.85 -40.63
C SER A 500 6.26 16.46 -40.04
N HIS A 501 6.86 16.38 -38.85
CA HIS A 501 7.13 15.12 -38.13
C HIS A 501 6.05 14.78 -37.09
N ILE A 502 4.97 15.58 -37.03
CA ILE A 502 3.83 15.35 -36.15
C ILE A 502 2.76 14.55 -36.90
N SER A 503 2.22 13.53 -36.24
CA SER A 503 1.01 12.82 -36.67
C SER A 503 -0.04 12.89 -35.57
N TYR A 504 -1.31 13.03 -35.96
CA TYR A 504 -2.45 13.14 -35.06
C TYR A 504 -3.15 11.79 -34.97
N ILE A 505 -3.36 11.30 -33.74
CA ILE A 505 -4.05 10.06 -33.44
C ILE A 505 -5.40 10.42 -32.83
N THR A 506 -6.44 10.42 -33.66
CA THR A 506 -7.82 10.83 -33.32
C THR A 506 -8.82 9.67 -33.35
N GLY A 507 -8.33 8.47 -33.67
CA GLY A 507 -9.14 7.27 -33.81
C GLY A 507 -9.50 6.58 -32.49
N ASP A 508 -9.80 5.29 -32.59
CA ASP A 508 -10.29 4.51 -31.45
C ASP A 508 -9.18 4.09 -30.46
N MET A 509 -9.56 3.32 -29.43
CA MET A 509 -8.59 2.83 -28.44
C MET A 509 -7.54 1.87 -29.03
N ASN A 510 -7.83 1.17 -30.13
CA ASN A 510 -6.85 0.32 -30.80
C ASN A 510 -5.74 1.17 -31.43
N GLU A 511 -6.10 2.27 -32.11
CA GLU A 511 -5.14 3.21 -32.69
C GLU A 511 -4.31 3.92 -31.62
N VAL A 512 -4.95 4.33 -30.52
CA VAL A 512 -4.26 4.87 -29.34
C VAL A 512 -3.27 3.85 -28.77
N GLY A 513 -3.69 2.60 -28.62
CA GLY A 513 -2.84 1.51 -28.17
C GLY A 513 -1.64 1.27 -29.07
N GLU A 514 -1.83 1.29 -30.39
CA GLU A 514 -0.76 1.15 -31.36
C GLU A 514 0.23 2.32 -31.30
N ALA A 515 -0.27 3.55 -31.17
CA ALA A 515 0.56 4.73 -30.98
C ALA A 515 1.37 4.66 -29.68
N LEU A 516 0.81 4.16 -28.59
CA LEU A 516 1.53 4.07 -27.30
C LEU A 516 2.52 2.90 -27.25
N SER A 517 2.16 1.75 -27.83
CA SER A 517 2.89 0.49 -27.62
C SER A 517 4.34 0.47 -28.10
N GLY A 518 4.74 1.40 -28.98
CA GLY A 518 6.13 1.54 -29.47
C GLY A 518 6.77 2.90 -29.17
N ALA A 519 6.15 3.73 -28.33
CA ALA A 519 6.69 5.04 -27.98
C ALA A 519 7.96 4.92 -27.12
N LEU A 520 8.96 5.77 -27.36
CA LEU A 520 10.14 5.84 -26.49
C LEU A 520 9.83 6.46 -25.12
N PHE A 521 8.90 7.40 -25.10
CA PHE A 521 8.37 8.02 -23.90
C PHE A 521 7.00 8.65 -24.18
N HIS A 522 6.26 8.91 -23.11
CA HIS A 522 4.96 9.57 -23.14
C HIS A 522 4.93 10.78 -22.21
N ILE A 523 4.25 11.85 -22.63
CA ILE A 523 3.99 13.03 -21.80
C ILE A 523 2.49 13.33 -21.84
N GLY A 524 1.86 13.41 -20.67
CA GLY A 524 0.41 13.62 -20.59
C GLY A 524 -0.06 14.24 -19.28
N ASN A 525 -1.33 14.62 -19.24
CA ASN A 525 -1.97 15.14 -18.02
C ASN A 525 -2.38 14.01 -17.07
N ASP A 526 -2.97 14.36 -15.93
CA ASP A 526 -3.80 13.48 -15.09
C ASP A 526 -5.05 13.00 -15.85
N ALA A 527 -4.85 12.04 -16.75
CA ALA A 527 -5.82 11.56 -17.73
C ALA A 527 -5.68 10.06 -18.02
N GLY A 528 -6.78 9.45 -18.48
CA GLY A 528 -6.85 8.03 -18.84
C GLY A 528 -5.74 7.56 -19.80
N ILE A 529 -5.40 8.36 -20.81
CA ILE A 529 -4.38 8.01 -21.82
C ILE A 529 -3.00 7.85 -21.21
N THR A 530 -2.63 8.69 -20.25
CA THR A 530 -1.37 8.59 -19.50
C THR A 530 -1.27 7.27 -18.73
N HIS A 531 -2.40 6.75 -18.25
CA HIS A 531 -2.47 5.43 -17.61
C HIS A 531 -2.36 4.28 -18.63
N VAL A 532 -2.88 4.46 -19.84
CA VAL A 532 -2.70 3.49 -20.93
C VAL A 532 -1.22 3.37 -21.31
N ALA A 533 -0.49 4.48 -21.38
CA ALA A 533 0.96 4.48 -21.58
C ALA A 533 1.68 3.66 -20.49
N GLY A 534 1.24 3.83 -19.24
CA GLY A 534 1.69 3.05 -18.09
C GLY A 534 1.46 1.55 -18.21
N ALA A 535 0.35 1.13 -18.79
CA ALA A 535 0.02 -0.28 -19.00
C ALA A 535 0.98 -1.00 -19.97
N TYR A 536 1.49 -0.27 -20.97
CA TYR A 536 2.58 -0.74 -21.83
C TYR A 536 3.98 -0.54 -21.20
N ASN A 537 4.08 -0.02 -19.97
CA ASN A 537 5.34 0.35 -19.31
C ASN A 537 6.17 1.36 -20.12
N ILE A 538 5.54 2.33 -20.76
CA ILE A 538 6.25 3.40 -21.46
C ILE A 538 6.83 4.38 -20.42
N PRO A 539 8.10 4.81 -20.54
CA PRO A 539 8.65 5.86 -19.69
C PRO A 539 7.77 7.12 -19.77
N THR A 540 7.21 7.58 -18.65
CA THR A 540 6.10 8.55 -18.67
C THR A 540 6.29 9.75 -17.74
N VAL A 541 6.02 10.95 -18.25
CA VAL A 541 5.89 12.18 -17.45
C VAL A 541 4.41 12.54 -17.34
N GLY A 542 3.89 12.56 -16.11
CA GLY A 542 2.50 12.95 -15.81
C GLY A 542 2.41 14.34 -15.18
N ILE A 543 1.53 15.19 -15.71
CA ILE A 543 1.33 16.57 -15.23
C ILE A 543 0.00 16.68 -14.45
N TYR A 544 0.11 17.10 -13.20
CA TYR A 544 -0.98 17.18 -12.22
C TYR A 544 -1.14 18.61 -11.70
N GLY A 545 -2.39 19.06 -11.61
CA GLY A 545 -2.76 20.37 -11.09
C GLY A 545 -3.65 20.29 -9.86
N PRO A 546 -4.98 20.42 -10.02
CA PRO A 546 -5.90 20.53 -8.89
C PRO A 546 -5.99 19.24 -8.06
N THR A 547 -5.84 18.09 -8.72
CA THR A 547 -5.76 16.76 -8.14
C THR A 547 -4.30 16.37 -7.94
N GLY A 548 -3.96 15.82 -6.78
CA GLY A 548 -2.62 15.33 -6.48
C GLY A 548 -2.41 13.90 -6.98
N PRO A 549 -1.18 13.50 -7.32
CA PRO A 549 -0.87 12.18 -7.89
C PRO A 549 -0.85 11.04 -6.85
N GLY A 550 -1.25 11.29 -5.58
CA GLY A 550 -1.07 10.34 -4.49
C GLY A 550 -1.74 8.98 -4.73
N SER A 551 -3.04 8.97 -5.01
CA SER A 551 -3.80 7.72 -5.21
C SER A 551 -3.96 7.32 -6.69
N TRP A 552 -3.74 8.25 -7.62
CA TRP A 552 -4.02 8.07 -9.06
C TRP A 552 -2.86 8.54 -9.94
N GLY A 553 -1.64 8.56 -9.40
CA GLY A 553 -0.44 8.85 -10.19
C GLY A 553 -0.32 7.87 -11.37
N ASN A 554 0.23 8.31 -12.50
CA ASN A 554 0.51 7.37 -13.58
C ASN A 554 1.52 6.32 -13.10
N PHE A 555 1.40 5.11 -13.63
CA PHE A 555 2.14 3.96 -13.15
C PHE A 555 3.00 3.43 -14.30
N ALA A 556 4.31 3.46 -14.15
CA ALA A 556 5.28 2.81 -15.02
C ALA A 556 6.51 2.48 -14.18
N GLN A 557 7.36 1.56 -14.63
CA GLN A 557 8.65 1.30 -13.99
C GLN A 557 9.49 2.58 -13.89
N TYR A 558 9.43 3.42 -14.92
CA TYR A 558 10.08 4.72 -14.97
C TYR A 558 9.05 5.80 -15.24
N ASN A 559 8.75 6.62 -14.23
CA ASN A 559 7.89 7.78 -14.36
C ASN A 559 8.38 8.96 -13.52
N GLU A 560 7.91 10.14 -13.87
CA GLU A 560 8.03 11.33 -13.03
C GLU A 560 6.67 12.04 -12.97
N LEU A 561 6.28 12.42 -11.75
CA LEU A 561 4.96 12.99 -11.42
C LEU A 561 5.13 14.47 -11.05
N ILE A 562 4.71 15.37 -11.92
CA ILE A 562 4.74 16.80 -11.64
C ILE A 562 3.43 17.20 -10.97
N TRP A 563 3.46 17.53 -9.68
CA TRP A 563 2.32 18.18 -9.02
C TRP A 563 2.57 19.69 -8.89
N GLY A 564 1.97 20.47 -9.79
CA GLY A 564 2.21 21.91 -9.87
C GLY A 564 1.55 22.75 -8.77
N LYS A 565 0.65 22.13 -7.98
CA LYS A 565 0.02 22.78 -6.82
C LYS A 565 0.93 22.90 -5.61
N LYS A 566 1.77 21.89 -5.36
CA LYS A 566 2.63 21.82 -4.16
C LYS A 566 3.56 23.03 -4.11
N GLY A 567 3.53 23.78 -3.01
CA GLY A 567 4.35 24.99 -2.82
C GLY A 567 3.80 26.27 -3.47
N VAL A 568 2.71 26.18 -4.25
CA VAL A 568 2.17 27.32 -5.00
C VAL A 568 0.73 27.64 -4.61
N CYS A 569 -0.04 26.67 -4.09
CA CYS A 569 -1.42 26.88 -3.68
C CYS A 569 -1.81 25.94 -2.52
N ASN A 570 -2.39 26.50 -1.46
CA ASN A 570 -2.82 25.76 -0.26
C ASN A 570 -4.33 25.51 -0.17
N VAL A 571 -5.12 26.00 -1.13
CA VAL A 571 -6.58 25.79 -1.16
C VAL A 571 -6.89 24.31 -1.38
N ARG A 572 -7.77 23.71 -0.59
CA ARG A 572 -8.24 22.33 -0.83
C ARG A 572 -9.13 22.31 -2.08
N CYS A 573 -8.76 21.54 -3.10
CA CYS A 573 -9.60 21.39 -4.30
C CYS A 573 -10.65 20.30 -4.07
N ASN A 574 -11.92 20.67 -4.14
CA ASN A 574 -13.06 19.80 -4.44
C ASN A 574 -13.61 20.16 -5.84
N TYR A 575 -14.73 19.57 -6.25
CA TYR A 575 -15.31 19.82 -7.57
C TYR A 575 -15.66 21.31 -7.77
N ASP A 576 -16.32 21.92 -6.78
CA ASP A 576 -16.75 23.33 -6.84
C ASP A 576 -15.55 24.29 -6.97
N VAL A 577 -14.49 24.07 -6.19
CA VAL A 577 -13.27 24.87 -6.28
C VAL A 577 -12.63 24.74 -7.66
N ILE A 578 -12.61 23.54 -8.25
CA ILE A 578 -11.99 23.33 -9.56
C ILE A 578 -12.78 24.06 -10.65
N LEU A 579 -14.11 23.98 -10.62
CA LEU A 579 -14.98 24.65 -11.59
C LEU A 579 -14.82 26.17 -11.56
N ASN A 580 -14.65 26.76 -10.38
CA ASN A 580 -14.58 28.21 -10.18
C ASN A 580 -13.15 28.77 -10.13
N CYS A 581 -12.12 27.92 -10.27
CA CYS A 581 -10.73 28.38 -10.26
C CYS A 581 -10.32 28.90 -11.65
N GLU A 582 -10.46 30.19 -11.87
CA GLU A 582 -10.08 30.82 -13.14
C GLU A 582 -8.58 30.73 -13.42
N HIS A 583 -7.75 31.13 -12.45
CA HIS A 583 -6.30 31.25 -12.65
C HIS A 583 -5.60 29.89 -12.80
N LYS A 584 -6.13 28.79 -12.23
CA LYS A 584 -5.52 27.45 -12.26
C LYS A 584 -4.00 27.48 -12.02
N ILE A 585 -3.54 28.25 -11.03
CA ILE A 585 -2.11 28.48 -10.79
C ILE A 585 -1.32 27.17 -10.65
N CYS A 586 -1.94 26.12 -10.13
CA CYS A 586 -1.36 24.78 -10.03
C CYS A 586 -0.96 24.13 -11.36
N LEU A 587 -1.54 24.54 -12.49
CA LEU A 587 -1.14 24.11 -13.85
C LEU A 587 -0.29 25.19 -14.51
N ASN A 588 -0.68 26.46 -14.35
CA ASN A 588 0.01 27.60 -14.95
C ASN A 588 1.42 27.85 -14.38
N SER A 589 1.72 27.40 -13.16
CA SER A 589 3.08 27.47 -12.58
C SER A 589 4.04 26.43 -13.16
N VAL A 590 3.53 25.35 -13.78
CA VAL A 590 4.37 24.33 -14.41
C VAL A 590 4.93 24.90 -15.71
N THR A 591 6.25 25.08 -15.78
CA THR A 591 6.96 25.60 -16.97
C THR A 591 7.40 24.47 -17.89
N VAL A 592 7.70 24.78 -19.15
CA VAL A 592 8.25 23.81 -20.13
C VAL A 592 9.53 23.18 -19.59
N ASN A 593 10.43 23.99 -19.00
CA ASN A 593 11.67 23.50 -18.40
C ASN A 593 11.42 22.49 -17.27
N ARG A 594 10.32 22.63 -16.51
CA ARG A 594 9.98 21.70 -15.41
C ARG A 594 9.55 20.35 -15.97
N VAL A 595 8.86 20.36 -17.11
CA VAL A 595 8.51 19.13 -17.83
C VAL A 595 9.73 18.49 -18.49
N LEU A 596 10.64 19.29 -19.06
CA LEU A 596 11.89 18.79 -19.64
C LEU A 596 12.82 18.17 -18.60
N GLU A 597 12.97 18.78 -17.42
CA GLU A 597 13.74 18.19 -16.34
C GLU A 597 13.14 16.85 -15.88
N ALA A 598 11.81 16.77 -15.73
CA ALA A 598 11.15 15.51 -15.41
C ALA A 598 11.39 14.46 -16.50
N LEU A 599 11.32 14.85 -17.77
CA LEU A 599 11.65 13.97 -18.89
C LEU A 599 13.11 13.50 -18.80
N TYR A 600 14.06 14.38 -18.50
CA TYR A 600 15.47 14.04 -18.36
C TYR A 600 15.70 12.99 -17.27
N LYS A 601 15.05 13.15 -16.10
CA LYS A 601 15.06 12.15 -15.02
C LYS A 601 14.51 10.81 -15.48
N VAL A 602 13.39 10.80 -16.20
CA VAL A 602 12.80 9.56 -16.74
C VAL A 602 13.74 8.89 -17.74
N LEU A 603 14.26 9.64 -18.72
CA LEU A 603 15.08 9.10 -19.79
C LEU A 603 16.41 8.54 -19.27
N GLN A 604 17.08 9.25 -18.36
CA GLN A 604 18.33 8.78 -17.75
C GLN A 604 18.14 7.43 -17.04
N LYS A 605 17.02 7.24 -16.34
CA LYS A 605 16.72 5.98 -15.65
C LYS A 605 16.31 4.87 -16.61
N ALA A 606 15.47 5.20 -17.61
CA ALA A 606 14.91 4.22 -18.54
C ALA A 606 15.94 3.71 -19.58
N TYR A 607 16.93 4.52 -19.91
CA TYR A 607 17.90 4.25 -20.98
C TYR A 607 19.35 4.33 -20.48
N SER A 608 19.62 3.89 -19.24
CA SER A 608 20.94 3.99 -18.60
C SER A 608 22.07 3.29 -19.37
N ASN A 609 21.74 2.33 -20.24
CA ASN A 609 22.69 1.55 -21.02
C ASN A 609 22.86 2.06 -22.46
N GLU A 610 22.09 3.08 -22.86
CA GLU A 610 22.17 3.66 -24.20
C GLU A 610 23.25 4.73 -24.27
N LYS A 611 23.84 4.91 -25.46
CA LYS A 611 24.76 6.02 -25.70
C LYS A 611 24.06 7.34 -25.40
N SER A 612 24.65 8.11 -24.50
CA SER A 612 24.03 9.31 -23.95
C SER A 612 24.92 10.53 -24.13
N ILE A 613 24.28 11.70 -24.20
CA ILE A 613 24.92 13.01 -24.16
C ILE A 613 24.59 13.68 -22.83
N LEU A 614 25.53 14.45 -22.30
CA LEU A 614 25.30 15.21 -21.08
C LEU A 614 24.50 16.47 -21.42
N LYS A 615 23.45 16.72 -20.63
CA LYS A 615 22.66 17.95 -20.70
C LYS A 615 22.48 18.54 -19.32
N THR A 616 22.70 19.85 -19.23
CA THR A 616 22.38 20.64 -18.03
C THR A 616 20.89 20.61 -17.76
N ASN A 617 20.53 20.63 -16.48
CA ASN A 617 19.16 20.78 -16.02
C ASN A 617 18.56 22.08 -16.59
N PRO A 618 17.43 22.02 -17.30
CA PRO A 618 16.82 23.21 -17.90
C PRO A 618 16.27 24.21 -16.87
N GLN A 619 16.21 23.85 -15.59
CA GLN A 619 15.89 24.76 -14.47
C GLN A 619 17.11 25.46 -13.87
N ALA A 620 18.33 25.01 -14.19
CA ALA A 620 19.53 25.59 -13.62
C ALA A 620 19.80 26.98 -14.19
N ILE A 621 20.11 27.92 -13.31
CA ILE A 621 20.64 29.23 -13.65
C ILE A 621 22.14 29.18 -13.34
N LEU A 622 22.95 29.51 -14.34
CA LEU A 622 24.40 29.41 -14.26
C LEU A 622 25.01 30.82 -14.31
N ASP A 623 25.83 31.14 -13.33
CA ASP A 623 26.65 32.35 -13.30
C ASP A 623 28.13 31.95 -13.31
N PHE A 624 28.87 32.42 -14.31
CA PHE A 624 30.24 31.98 -14.57
C PHE A 624 31.22 33.09 -14.18
N GLY A 625 31.95 32.87 -13.09
CA GLY A 625 32.96 33.79 -12.59
C GLY A 625 34.35 33.54 -13.15
N LYS A 626 35.33 34.27 -12.58
CA LYS A 626 36.74 34.13 -12.97
C LYS A 626 37.29 32.77 -12.51
N ASN A 627 37.03 32.41 -11.25
CA ASN A 627 37.57 31.24 -10.57
C ASN A 627 36.50 30.23 -10.16
N ASP A 628 35.23 30.48 -10.47
CA ASP A 628 34.11 29.66 -10.00
C ASP A 628 32.92 29.68 -10.98
N CYS A 629 31.94 28.81 -10.71
CA CYS A 629 30.60 28.84 -11.26
C CYS A 629 29.58 28.73 -10.12
N LEU A 630 28.67 29.69 -10.03
CA LEU A 630 27.51 29.60 -9.16
C LEU A 630 26.34 28.98 -9.94
N ILE A 631 25.81 27.89 -9.41
CA ILE A 631 24.70 27.12 -9.98
C ILE A 631 23.52 27.27 -9.04
N LYS A 632 22.46 27.95 -9.51
CA LYS A 632 21.20 28.04 -8.77
C LYS A 632 20.21 27.04 -9.35
N LEU A 633 19.66 26.17 -8.49
CA LEU A 633 18.66 25.20 -8.86
C LEU A 633 17.58 25.13 -7.78
N TYR A 634 16.40 25.68 -8.08
CA TYR A 634 15.35 25.91 -7.08
C TYR A 634 15.86 26.79 -5.93
N ASP A 635 15.67 26.35 -4.68
CA ASP A 635 16.14 27.04 -3.48
C ASP A 635 17.59 26.68 -3.11
N ASN A 636 18.27 25.87 -3.93
CA ASN A 636 19.65 25.46 -3.69
C ASN A 636 20.63 26.30 -4.52
N GLU A 637 21.76 26.64 -3.92
CA GLU A 637 22.89 27.29 -4.57
C GLU A 637 24.15 26.43 -4.38
N PHE A 638 24.83 26.12 -5.49
CA PHE A 638 26.08 25.36 -5.49
C PHE A 638 27.19 26.24 -6.06
N LEU A 639 28.27 26.41 -5.30
CA LEU A 639 29.48 27.07 -5.79
C LEU A 639 30.51 26.01 -6.20
N LEU A 640 30.89 26.02 -7.47
CA LEU A 640 31.91 25.13 -8.02
C LEU A 640 33.17 25.94 -8.31
N GLU A 641 34.22 25.72 -7.54
CA GLU A 641 35.51 26.39 -7.73
C GLU A 641 36.38 25.68 -8.78
N TYR A 642 37.03 26.46 -9.64
CA TYR A 642 37.97 25.95 -10.63
C TYR A 642 39.39 25.92 -10.06
N HIS A 643 39.98 24.73 -9.96
CA HIS A 643 41.37 24.62 -9.49
C HIS A 643 42.41 24.96 -10.56
N ASN A 644 42.04 24.93 -11.83
CA ASN A 644 42.92 25.30 -12.94
C ASN A 644 42.12 25.69 -14.20
N LYS A 645 42.81 26.25 -15.19
CA LYS A 645 42.20 26.69 -16.46
C LYS A 645 41.57 25.56 -17.28
N ASN A 646 42.10 24.34 -17.18
CA ASN A 646 41.59 23.17 -17.91
C ASN A 646 40.24 22.73 -17.33
N MET A 647 40.14 22.58 -16.01
CA MET A 647 38.90 22.29 -15.28
C MET A 647 37.84 23.34 -15.58
N LYS A 648 38.20 24.64 -15.56
CA LYS A 648 37.29 25.72 -15.96
C LYS A 648 36.71 25.47 -17.35
N LEU A 649 37.57 25.23 -18.35
CA LEU A 649 37.12 25.01 -19.72
C LEU A 649 36.21 23.77 -19.83
N GLN A 650 36.54 22.68 -19.15
CA GLN A 650 35.77 21.45 -19.16
C GLN A 650 34.40 21.62 -18.51
N VAL A 651 34.34 22.23 -17.32
CA VAL A 651 33.08 22.49 -16.58
C VAL A 651 32.18 23.45 -17.34
N GLU A 652 32.73 24.57 -17.84
CA GLU A 652 31.93 25.51 -18.61
C GLU A 652 31.43 24.88 -19.92
N THR A 653 32.24 24.04 -20.56
CA THR A 653 31.82 23.32 -21.78
C THR A 653 30.69 22.33 -21.47
N LEU A 654 30.84 21.55 -20.38
CA LEU A 654 29.81 20.63 -19.90
C LEU A 654 28.49 21.35 -19.61
N LEU A 655 28.54 22.50 -18.93
CA LEU A 655 27.35 23.21 -18.49
C LEU A 655 26.71 24.07 -19.58
N LYS A 656 27.48 24.55 -20.57
CA LYS A 656 26.99 25.40 -21.66
C LYS A 656 26.59 24.62 -22.92
N LYS A 657 27.24 23.49 -23.21
CA LYS A 657 27.09 22.77 -24.49
C LYS A 657 26.65 21.32 -24.28
N GLU A 658 25.94 20.80 -25.27
CA GLU A 658 25.65 19.36 -25.35
C GLU A 658 26.95 18.63 -25.70
N CYS A 659 27.45 17.82 -24.77
CA CYS A 659 28.77 17.20 -24.90
C CYS A 659 28.72 15.68 -24.70
N LEU A 660 29.50 14.96 -25.50
CA LEU A 660 29.97 13.61 -25.18
C LEU A 660 31.21 13.79 -24.29
N MET A 661 31.11 13.59 -22.98
CA MET A 661 32.32 13.55 -22.16
C MET A 661 32.82 12.11 -22.06
N ASP A 662 33.98 11.86 -22.64
CA ASP A 662 34.83 10.72 -22.35
C ASP A 662 36.12 11.28 -21.72
N SER A 663 36.01 11.76 -20.48
CA SER A 663 37.15 12.34 -19.76
C SER A 663 37.94 11.24 -19.07
N LYS A 664 39.21 11.09 -19.43
CA LYS A 664 40.18 10.25 -18.70
C LYS A 664 40.65 10.90 -17.38
N ASP A 665 40.23 12.12 -17.09
CA ASP A 665 40.56 12.86 -15.86
C ASP A 665 39.62 12.44 -14.71
N ASP A 666 40.19 11.81 -13.67
CA ASP A 666 39.45 11.32 -12.51
C ASP A 666 38.83 12.43 -11.66
N ASN A 667 39.43 13.62 -11.61
CA ASN A 667 38.85 14.76 -10.88
C ASN A 667 37.56 15.23 -11.56
N MET A 668 37.55 15.27 -12.89
CA MET A 668 36.35 15.62 -13.65
C MET A 668 35.24 14.57 -13.53
N LYS A 669 35.58 13.29 -13.34
CA LYS A 669 34.58 12.25 -13.05
C LYS A 669 33.90 12.51 -11.72
N LEU A 670 34.67 12.82 -10.66
CA LEU A 670 34.12 13.16 -9.35
C LEU A 670 33.19 14.38 -9.42
N VAL A 671 33.60 15.43 -10.15
CA VAL A 671 32.76 16.61 -10.36
C VAL A 671 31.47 16.24 -11.07
N LEU A 672 31.56 15.45 -12.14
CA LEU A 672 30.39 15.00 -12.90
C LEU A 672 29.44 14.15 -12.04
N ASP A 673 29.97 13.23 -11.23
CA ASP A 673 29.19 12.40 -10.31
C ASP A 673 28.41 13.27 -9.32
N VAL A 674 29.06 14.29 -8.74
CA VAL A 674 28.39 15.25 -7.86
C VAL A 674 27.29 16.02 -8.60
N LEU A 675 27.58 16.54 -9.80
CA LEU A 675 26.59 17.27 -10.59
C LEU A 675 25.37 16.40 -10.97
N ILE A 676 25.58 15.11 -11.25
CA ILE A 676 24.48 14.16 -11.52
C ILE A 676 23.69 13.85 -10.26
N GLN A 677 24.36 13.60 -9.13
CA GLN A 677 23.71 13.36 -7.84
C GLN A 677 22.86 14.56 -7.41
N GLN A 678 23.34 15.78 -7.66
CA GLN A 678 22.61 17.04 -7.41
C GLN A 678 21.60 17.39 -8.51
N GLN A 679 21.43 16.52 -9.52
CA GLN A 679 20.50 16.72 -10.64
C GLN A 679 20.75 18.01 -11.43
N VAL A 680 22.00 18.50 -11.45
CA VAL A 680 22.43 19.66 -12.24
C VAL A 680 22.69 19.25 -13.70
N VAL A 681 23.13 18.01 -13.92
CA VAL A 681 23.39 17.44 -15.25
C VAL A 681 22.75 16.06 -15.35
N PHE A 682 22.29 15.70 -16.54
CA PHE A 682 21.70 14.39 -16.84
C PHE A 682 22.35 13.72 -18.03
N TYR A 683 22.44 12.39 -18.00
CA TYR A 683 22.71 11.56 -19.16
C TYR A 683 21.43 11.35 -19.96
N ILE A 684 21.37 11.97 -21.15
CA ILE A 684 20.21 11.89 -22.03
C ILE A 684 20.54 11.01 -23.24
N PRO A 685 19.76 9.94 -23.49
CA PRO A 685 20.02 9.03 -24.61
C PRO A 685 20.03 9.80 -25.93
N ASN A 686 21.06 9.56 -26.73
CA ASN A 686 21.15 10.10 -28.07
C ASN A 686 20.41 9.17 -29.03
N PHE A 687 19.16 9.52 -29.36
CA PHE A 687 18.32 8.73 -30.26
C PHE A 687 18.69 8.84 -31.77
N GLN A 688 19.96 9.09 -32.09
CA GLN A 688 20.47 9.11 -33.47
C GLN A 688 20.47 7.71 -34.15
N LYS A 689 20.49 7.71 -35.50
CA LYS A 689 20.25 6.57 -36.41
C LYS A 689 20.82 5.20 -35.97
N HIS A 690 19.92 4.25 -35.73
CA HIS A 690 20.14 2.82 -35.98
C HIS A 690 19.21 2.38 -37.11
N ASN A 691 19.47 2.84 -38.33
CA ASN A 691 19.01 2.19 -39.56
C ASN A 691 20.27 1.83 -40.36
N ASN A 692 20.41 0.56 -40.70
CA ASN A 692 21.50 -0.09 -41.43
C ASN A 692 22.19 0.78 -42.52
N ALA A 693 23.20 1.54 -42.13
CA ALA A 693 24.25 2.03 -43.03
C ALA A 693 25.52 2.24 -42.19
N THR A 694 26.60 1.61 -42.61
CA THR A 694 27.92 1.57 -41.98
C THR A 694 28.48 2.95 -41.65
N CYS A 695 29.13 3.08 -40.50
CA CYS A 695 29.67 4.30 -39.87
C CYS A 695 30.75 5.08 -40.66
N GLN A 696 30.95 4.88 -41.96
CA GLN A 696 32.05 5.52 -42.71
C GLN A 696 31.68 6.80 -43.49
N GLU A 697 30.42 7.24 -43.53
CA GLU A 697 30.04 8.37 -44.40
C GLU A 697 29.92 9.74 -43.72
N ILE A 698 30.14 9.86 -42.40
CA ILE A 698 29.99 11.14 -41.68
C ILE A 698 31.33 11.89 -41.48
N GLU A 699 32.48 11.22 -41.56
CA GLU A 699 33.78 11.92 -41.48
C GLU A 699 34.16 12.67 -42.77
N THR A 700 33.53 12.37 -43.91
CA THR A 700 33.90 12.98 -45.21
C THR A 700 33.10 14.23 -45.60
N LYS A 701 31.97 14.54 -44.94
CA LYS A 701 31.17 15.73 -45.29
C LYS A 701 31.52 17.00 -44.51
N THR A 702 32.14 16.88 -43.33
CA THR A 702 32.57 18.04 -42.53
C THR A 702 33.96 18.55 -42.92
N LEU A 703 34.77 17.73 -43.61
CA LEU A 703 36.13 18.07 -44.06
C LEU A 703 36.20 18.58 -45.51
N LYS A 704 35.17 18.38 -46.35
CA LYS A 704 35.16 18.89 -47.74
C LYS A 704 34.63 20.32 -47.89
N ASN A 705 33.84 20.83 -46.95
CA ASN A 705 33.31 22.20 -47.00
C ASN A 705 34.26 23.26 -46.44
N SER A 706 35.40 22.88 -45.87
CA SER A 706 36.43 23.78 -45.34
C SER A 706 37.66 23.93 -46.25
N ILE A 707 37.74 23.20 -47.37
CA ILE A 707 38.89 23.24 -48.30
C ILE A 707 38.58 24.00 -49.61
N ASN A 708 37.31 24.25 -49.95
CA ASN A 708 36.92 24.90 -51.22
C ASN A 708 36.57 26.40 -51.14
N THR A 709 36.86 27.08 -50.04
CA THR A 709 36.65 28.55 -49.89
C THR A 709 37.94 29.37 -49.74
N GLN A 710 39.10 28.80 -50.10
CA GLN A 710 40.39 29.52 -50.12
C GLN A 710 41.15 29.49 -51.45
N ARG A 711 40.49 29.20 -52.57
CA ARG A 711 41.03 29.50 -53.92
C ARG A 711 39.91 29.98 -54.85
N ASN A 712 39.68 31.29 -54.84
CA ASN A 712 39.45 32.15 -56.01
C ASN A 712 39.33 33.60 -55.53
#